data_AF-A0A497RH39-F1
#
_entry.id   AF-A0A497RH39-F1
#
_cell.length_a   1.000
_cell.length_b   1.000
_cell.length_c   1.000
_cell.angle_alpha   90.00
_cell.angle_beta   90.00
_cell.angle_gamma   90.00
#
_symmetry.space_group_name_H-M   'P 1'
#
loop_
_entity.id
_entity.type
_entity.pdbx_description
1 polymer ?
#
loop_
_entity_poly.entity_id
_entity_poly.type
_entity_poly.pdbx_seq_one_letter_code
_entity_poly.pdbx_strand_id
1 'polypeptide(L)'
;MTSREINRDYGISLEKRNELVKLAERYLGYELYAWNANINGTIIQLRTNDEHLDDFWRENWFPAAFDHSLTPHGIIYAVKGISDTEPSIYYHSGSKTGILFNVDFYEHLRSLAIGIVMDISERQKEIHFLRGALVDINGEGIVITGPLGAGKYTHTILLLELDRARIHSDELIYVEHLGGEKGRISTHTSERKFYIKKDVARINPHFNDIFKKCKSDEEYVILDPWWIGGEEKFVDTTRIKAIFLLNPDPNDPELAKRLDENEALSLLTKTSPKFFNPHRLVVNEERDKLQREFFRELLQFVACYSLNTSKPLFDVQKKLKDIIISREYAEVLKEREVEIERTEESLESLVDLREIKRIVEDLYHRPNVSHPSPEEIKKMAEKYGTKTKFGNYNFVSTVKNRSAALTVYIGSSKVTQQRLNPRQREIIKNLPKTMEEVKEYLKKAPFVCTERIMGNNPYFNPHCTLFISTHRKDMIRLAHMVNQTLFETNKREGPEEFLIHIPEWQEKDRQILVFPEIGVTFILGTDYYGEDKKGFLRMAMWFAKQQGMLGLHAGAKIIRARDAKSGKIKKYSMLIFGLTATGKTTHTCHDHGLTEKGEGIEIAQDDVVFLREDCSVLGTERGFYLKTEGVNPEIQPLIYNAVTKPNAVFENVVVDYQGEVYFGDETLTGNGRGIMQREDFGRFKAKSINLPPVSELDGLIIAFITRRNTVVPIASKLTLEQGAAAFMLGESIETSASDPKRAGESVREVGTNPFIIGDYAQEGNRFYEFIKKYPEKIQCYLLNTGGVGEIMERDEHGNKVIRQKVLRVEIPEMASIIRGIVRGTIEWEKEPHFGTLVPKKVEGVDMSKFDLNKFYTKEQIDFYVKELKKERIEWLEKFPGLNPEILKAVKGE
;
A
#
# COMPACT_ATOMS: atom_id res chain seq x y z
N MET A 1 -4.40 -41.34 31.30
CA MET A 1 -5.52 -41.92 32.08
C MET A 1 -6.81 -41.29 31.57
N THR A 2 -7.92 -42.02 31.67
CA THR A 2 -9.28 -41.66 31.23
C THR A 2 -9.60 -40.17 31.29
N SER A 3 -10.00 -39.56 30.17
CA SER A 3 -10.85 -38.37 30.24
C SER A 3 -12.05 -38.75 31.09
N ARG A 4 -12.09 -38.33 32.36
CA ARG A 4 -13.33 -38.35 33.13
C ARG A 4 -14.36 -37.65 32.24
N GLU A 5 -15.53 -38.25 32.03
CA GLU A 5 -16.59 -37.57 31.29
C GLU A 5 -16.89 -36.26 32.02
N ILE A 6 -16.47 -35.14 31.41
CA ILE A 6 -16.73 -33.82 31.96
C ILE A 6 -18.09 -33.37 31.43
N ASN A 7 -19.00 -33.09 32.34
CA ASN A 7 -20.31 -32.56 32.01
C ASN A 7 -20.17 -31.12 31.50
N ARG A 8 -20.75 -30.81 30.32
CA ARG A 8 -20.65 -29.49 29.69
C ARG A 8 -22.05 -28.92 29.45
N ASP A 9 -22.32 -27.74 29.99
CA ASP A 9 -23.56 -27.01 29.73
C ASP A 9 -23.28 -25.52 29.48
N TYR A 10 -23.34 -25.13 28.21
CA TYR A 10 -23.09 -23.75 27.74
C TYR A 10 -24.37 -22.93 27.55
N GLY A 11 -25.53 -23.50 27.90
CA GLY A 11 -26.86 -22.91 27.72
C GLY A 11 -27.54 -22.52 29.03
N ILE A 12 -26.80 -22.44 30.14
CA ILE A 12 -27.38 -22.18 31.46
C ILE A 12 -28.15 -20.85 31.51
N SER A 13 -29.19 -20.79 32.33
CA SER A 13 -29.94 -19.55 32.58
C SER A 13 -29.14 -18.58 33.46
N LEU A 14 -29.54 -17.30 33.48
CA LEU A 14 -28.95 -16.30 34.37
C LEU A 14 -29.10 -16.69 35.85
N GLU A 15 -30.24 -17.26 36.23
CA GLU A 15 -30.50 -17.76 37.59
C GLU A 15 -29.53 -18.89 37.94
N LYS A 16 -29.40 -19.89 37.06
CA LYS A 16 -28.46 -21.00 37.26
C LYS A 16 -27.02 -20.53 37.33
N ARG A 17 -26.63 -19.57 36.48
CA ARG A 17 -25.32 -18.93 36.54
C ARG A 17 -25.08 -18.30 37.91
N ASN A 18 -26.04 -17.54 38.43
CA ASN A 18 -25.90 -16.88 39.73
C ASN A 18 -25.77 -17.89 40.89
N GLU A 19 -26.49 -19.01 40.84
CA GLU A 19 -26.32 -20.11 41.81
C GLU A 19 -24.91 -20.72 41.75
N LEU A 20 -24.44 -21.03 40.54
CA LEU A 20 -23.12 -21.64 40.33
C LEU A 20 -22.00 -20.68 40.74
N VAL A 21 -22.11 -19.38 40.44
CA VAL A 21 -21.14 -18.37 40.90
C VAL A 21 -21.12 -18.28 42.43
N LYS A 22 -22.29 -18.23 43.08
CA LYS A 22 -22.37 -18.24 44.55
C LYS A 22 -21.72 -19.49 45.15
N LEU A 23 -21.89 -20.64 44.50
CA LEU A 23 -21.21 -21.87 44.93
C LEU A 23 -19.70 -21.75 44.74
N ALA A 24 -19.22 -21.31 43.57
CA ALA A 24 -17.80 -21.08 43.31
C ALA A 24 -17.16 -20.15 44.36
N GLU A 25 -17.80 -19.01 44.65
CA GLU A 25 -17.32 -18.00 45.60
C GLU A 25 -17.18 -18.55 47.03
N ARG A 26 -18.03 -19.52 47.45
CA ARG A 26 -17.89 -20.17 48.77
C ARG A 26 -16.61 -21.00 48.88
N TYR A 27 -16.16 -21.59 47.78
CA TYR A 27 -15.00 -22.49 47.73
C TYR A 27 -13.71 -21.80 47.30
N LEU A 28 -13.78 -20.61 46.69
CA LEU A 28 -12.60 -19.78 46.42
C LEU A 28 -11.92 -19.29 47.70
N GLY A 29 -12.70 -18.99 48.76
CA GLY A 29 -12.18 -18.73 50.11
C GLY A 29 -11.08 -17.66 50.18
N TYR A 30 -10.10 -17.86 51.08
CA TYR A 30 -8.91 -17.00 51.24
C TYR A 30 -7.79 -17.30 50.23
N GLU A 31 -7.81 -18.47 49.58
CA GLU A 31 -6.80 -18.93 48.60
C GLU A 31 -7.15 -18.50 47.16
N LEU A 32 -7.69 -17.29 47.01
CA LEU A 32 -8.12 -16.76 45.72
C LEU A 32 -6.92 -16.25 44.91
N TYR A 33 -6.61 -16.97 43.82
CA TYR A 33 -5.80 -16.45 42.74
C TYR A 33 -6.68 -15.73 41.73
N ALA A 34 -6.37 -14.46 41.46
CA ALA A 34 -7.03 -13.67 40.43
C ALA A 34 -6.01 -13.10 39.44
N TRP A 35 -6.23 -13.33 38.15
CA TRP A 35 -5.35 -12.83 37.09
C TRP A 35 -6.11 -12.45 35.82
N ASN A 36 -5.77 -11.30 35.27
CA ASN A 36 -6.32 -10.81 34.01
C ASN A 36 -5.39 -11.21 32.86
N ALA A 37 -5.87 -12.07 31.97
CA ALA A 37 -5.22 -12.36 30.70
C ALA A 37 -5.74 -11.42 29.61
N ASN A 38 -4.84 -10.88 28.80
CA ASN A 38 -5.18 -10.23 27.55
C ASN A 38 -5.12 -11.28 26.44
N ILE A 39 -6.29 -11.65 25.91
CA ILE A 39 -6.44 -12.57 24.79
C ILE A 39 -6.96 -11.75 23.61
N ASN A 40 -6.04 -11.28 22.76
CA ASN A 40 -6.33 -10.49 21.56
C ASN A 40 -7.19 -9.22 21.81
N GLY A 41 -6.79 -8.43 22.80
CA GLY A 41 -7.53 -7.23 23.22
C GLY A 41 -8.72 -7.53 24.15
N THR A 42 -9.14 -8.78 24.27
CA THR A 42 -10.20 -9.19 25.20
C THR A 42 -9.61 -9.60 26.54
N ILE A 43 -9.93 -8.82 27.57
CA ILE A 43 -9.51 -9.10 28.96
C ILE A 43 -10.41 -10.19 29.56
N ILE A 44 -9.85 -11.36 29.85
CA ILE A 44 -10.50 -12.46 30.57
C ILE A 44 -9.87 -12.61 31.95
N GLN A 45 -10.68 -12.55 32.99
CA GLN A 45 -10.23 -12.75 34.37
C GLN A 45 -10.42 -14.21 34.79
N LEU A 46 -9.35 -14.85 35.24
CA LEU A 46 -9.42 -16.12 35.97
C LEU A 46 -9.56 -15.84 37.47
N ARG A 47 -10.47 -16.57 38.13
CA ARG A 47 -10.59 -16.68 39.58
C ARG A 47 -10.51 -18.15 39.94
N THR A 48 -9.48 -18.57 40.67
CA THR A 48 -9.26 -19.98 40.99
C THR A 48 -8.69 -20.18 42.39
N ASN A 49 -8.99 -21.34 42.99
CA ASN A 49 -8.31 -21.86 44.17
C ASN A 49 -7.32 -23.00 43.82
N ASP A 50 -7.22 -23.34 42.54
CA ASP A 50 -6.26 -24.31 42.03
C ASP A 50 -4.99 -23.59 41.54
N GLU A 51 -3.90 -23.78 42.29
CA GLU A 51 -2.57 -23.22 41.99
C GLU A 51 -2.04 -23.68 40.63
N HIS A 52 -2.28 -24.93 40.24
CA HIS A 52 -1.82 -25.45 38.95
C HIS A 52 -2.48 -24.71 37.78
N LEU A 53 -3.79 -24.46 37.86
CA LEU A 53 -4.52 -23.71 36.83
C LEU A 53 -4.07 -22.24 36.77
N ASP A 54 -3.84 -21.59 37.90
CA ASP A 54 -3.32 -20.21 37.95
C ASP A 54 -1.91 -20.12 37.33
N ASP A 55 -1.04 -21.05 37.70
CA ASP A 55 0.35 -21.08 37.26
C ASP A 55 0.50 -21.35 35.75
N PHE A 56 -0.35 -22.21 35.17
CA PHE A 56 -0.40 -22.43 33.72
C PHE A 56 -1.05 -21.26 32.98
N TRP A 57 -2.09 -20.64 33.56
CA TRP A 57 -2.77 -19.48 32.98
C TRP A 57 -1.84 -18.28 32.83
N ARG A 58 -1.04 -17.98 33.85
CA ARG A 58 -0.04 -16.89 33.82
C ARG A 58 1.10 -17.16 32.84
N GLU A 59 1.44 -18.43 32.64
CA GLU A 59 2.49 -18.85 31.72
C GLU A 59 2.07 -18.73 30.25
N ASN A 60 0.82 -19.12 29.94
CA ASN A 60 0.31 -19.25 28.57
C ASN A 60 -0.15 -17.92 27.95
N TRP A 61 -0.72 -16.99 28.74
CA TRP A 61 -1.33 -15.77 28.22
C TRP A 61 -0.49 -14.51 28.45
N PHE A 62 -0.76 -13.45 27.67
CA PHE A 62 -0.23 -12.12 27.94
C PHE A 62 -0.93 -11.51 29.17
N PRO A 63 -0.19 -10.82 30.05
CA PRO A 63 -0.83 -10.05 31.13
C PRO A 63 -1.63 -8.88 30.55
N ALA A 64 -2.80 -8.58 31.13
CA ALA A 64 -3.46 -7.29 30.90
C ALA A 64 -2.65 -6.16 31.56
N ALA A 65 -2.73 -4.93 31.02
CA ALA A 65 -2.08 -3.77 31.61
C ALA A 65 -2.49 -3.60 33.08
N PHE A 66 -1.54 -3.29 33.97
CA PHE A 66 -1.78 -3.03 35.39
C PHE A 66 -2.48 -1.68 35.57
N ASP A 67 -3.75 -1.63 35.22
CA ASP A 67 -4.66 -0.53 35.56
C ASP A 67 -5.80 -1.11 36.39
N HIS A 68 -5.87 -0.70 37.66
CA HIS A 68 -6.89 -1.15 38.62
C HIS A 68 -8.32 -0.72 38.21
N SER A 69 -8.48 0.12 37.18
CA SER A 69 -9.78 0.53 36.64
C SER A 69 -10.33 -0.36 35.50
N LEU A 70 -9.54 -1.31 34.97
CA LEU A 70 -9.96 -2.16 33.86
C LEU A 70 -10.98 -3.22 34.30
N THR A 71 -12.21 -3.09 33.81
CA THR A 71 -13.27 -4.09 33.98
C THR A 71 -13.04 -5.26 33.01
N PRO A 72 -13.01 -6.54 33.48
CA PRO A 72 -12.83 -7.67 32.59
C PRO A 72 -14.04 -7.87 31.67
N HIS A 73 -13.80 -8.26 30.42
CA HIS A 73 -14.85 -8.56 29.43
C HIS A 73 -15.52 -9.91 29.68
N GLY A 74 -14.81 -10.83 30.33
CA GLY A 74 -15.33 -12.13 30.78
C GLY A 74 -14.62 -12.60 32.05
N ILE A 75 -15.30 -13.45 32.82
CA ILE A 75 -14.78 -13.99 34.09
C ILE A 75 -14.93 -15.50 34.06
N ILE A 76 -13.87 -16.22 34.42
CA ILE A 76 -13.88 -17.66 34.61
C ILE A 76 -13.66 -17.98 36.09
N TYR A 77 -14.56 -18.74 36.68
CA TYR A 77 -14.42 -19.32 38.01
C TYR A 77 -13.96 -20.77 37.85
N ALA A 78 -12.72 -21.10 38.19
CA ALA A 78 -12.22 -22.47 38.17
C ALA A 78 -11.99 -22.92 39.61
N VAL A 79 -12.79 -23.87 40.09
CA VAL A 79 -12.82 -24.21 41.52
C VAL A 79 -12.68 -25.71 41.70
N LYS A 80 -11.76 -26.11 42.58
CA LYS A 80 -11.52 -27.50 42.95
C LYS A 80 -11.93 -27.75 44.41
N GLY A 81 -12.23 -29.02 44.72
CA GLY A 81 -12.55 -29.48 46.07
C GLY A 81 -14.04 -29.38 46.43
N ILE A 82 -14.92 -29.24 45.44
CA ILE A 82 -16.37 -29.21 45.68
C ILE A 82 -16.86 -30.63 45.91
N SER A 83 -17.35 -30.91 47.12
CA SER A 83 -17.91 -32.22 47.48
C SER A 83 -19.16 -32.53 46.65
N ASP A 84 -19.37 -33.82 46.34
CA ASP A 84 -20.57 -34.34 45.66
C ASP A 84 -20.87 -33.68 44.30
N THR A 85 -19.87 -33.10 43.65
CA THR A 85 -19.98 -32.47 42.33
C THR A 85 -19.03 -33.14 41.34
N GLU A 86 -19.58 -33.68 40.26
CA GLU A 86 -18.78 -34.24 39.17
C GLU A 86 -18.01 -33.15 38.40
N PRO A 87 -16.87 -33.47 37.78
CA PRO A 87 -16.15 -32.55 36.91
C PRO A 87 -17.06 -31.94 35.85
N SER A 88 -17.23 -30.62 35.89
CA SER A 88 -18.23 -29.93 35.08
C SER A 88 -17.75 -28.56 34.60
N ILE A 89 -18.23 -28.15 33.42
CA ILE A 89 -17.93 -26.87 32.78
C ILE A 89 -19.24 -26.22 32.35
N TYR A 90 -19.44 -24.98 32.78
CA TYR A 90 -20.60 -24.17 32.46
C TYR A 90 -20.21 -22.87 31.77
N TYR A 91 -21.09 -22.36 30.92
CA TYR A 91 -20.93 -21.05 30.31
C TYR A 91 -22.25 -20.30 30.18
N HIS A 92 -22.27 -19.04 30.59
CA HIS A 92 -23.39 -18.13 30.36
C HIS A 92 -22.99 -17.01 29.40
N SER A 93 -23.51 -17.08 28.17
CA SER A 93 -23.18 -16.13 27.09
C SER A 93 -23.59 -14.68 27.39
N GLY A 94 -24.66 -14.44 28.15
CA GLY A 94 -25.13 -13.07 28.43
C GLY A 94 -24.16 -12.25 29.30
N SER A 95 -23.49 -12.89 30.25
CA SER A 95 -22.56 -12.24 31.19
C SER A 95 -21.10 -12.62 30.98
N LYS A 96 -20.81 -13.39 29.92
CA LYS A 96 -19.47 -13.90 29.60
C LYS A 96 -18.81 -14.58 30.80
N THR A 97 -19.59 -15.40 31.50
CA THR A 97 -19.16 -16.08 32.73
C THR A 97 -18.96 -17.56 32.48
N GLY A 98 -17.72 -18.02 32.60
CA GLY A 98 -17.34 -19.43 32.59
C GLY A 98 -17.18 -19.98 34.00
N ILE A 99 -17.51 -21.25 34.21
CA ILE A 99 -17.40 -21.91 35.52
C ILE A 99 -16.88 -23.33 35.30
N LEU A 100 -15.80 -23.71 35.99
CA LEU A 100 -15.26 -25.06 36.01
C LEU A 100 -15.29 -25.57 37.45
N PHE A 101 -15.85 -26.75 37.67
CA PHE A 101 -15.86 -27.42 38.97
C PHE A 101 -15.10 -28.73 38.91
N ASN A 102 -14.14 -28.92 39.81
CA ASN A 102 -13.33 -30.14 39.93
C ASN A 102 -12.66 -30.56 38.61
N VAL A 103 -12.29 -29.58 37.78
CA VAL A 103 -11.51 -29.78 36.56
C VAL A 103 -10.08 -29.36 36.84
N ASP A 104 -9.15 -30.30 36.73
CA ASP A 104 -7.73 -30.17 37.05
C ASP A 104 -6.83 -30.07 35.81
N PHE A 105 -7.39 -30.29 34.62
CA PHE A 105 -6.63 -30.25 33.36
C PHE A 105 -6.74 -28.89 32.67
N TYR A 106 -5.59 -28.22 32.48
CA TYR A 106 -5.50 -26.85 31.98
C TYR A 106 -6.18 -26.63 30.60
N GLU A 107 -6.14 -27.63 29.71
CA GLU A 107 -6.76 -27.54 28.38
C GLU A 107 -8.25 -27.16 28.44
N HIS A 108 -8.98 -27.58 29.47
CA HIS A 108 -10.39 -27.23 29.61
C HIS A 108 -10.59 -25.76 29.96
N LEU A 109 -9.73 -25.21 30.81
CA LEU A 109 -9.71 -23.78 31.14
C LEU A 109 -9.31 -22.96 29.90
N ARG A 110 -8.24 -23.37 29.22
CA ARG A 110 -7.75 -22.74 27.98
C ARG A 110 -8.83 -22.71 26.89
N SER A 111 -9.44 -23.87 26.63
CA SER A 111 -10.51 -24.03 25.63
C SER A 111 -11.74 -23.19 25.97
N LEU A 112 -12.13 -23.11 27.25
CA LEU A 112 -13.23 -22.25 27.68
C LEU A 112 -12.89 -20.77 27.44
N ALA A 113 -11.69 -20.31 27.78
CA ALA A 113 -11.27 -18.93 27.57
C ALA A 113 -11.29 -18.53 26.10
N ILE A 114 -10.74 -19.36 25.22
CA ILE A 114 -10.81 -19.19 23.76
C ILE A 114 -12.26 -19.06 23.31
N GLY A 115 -13.13 -19.96 23.79
CA GLY A 115 -14.55 -19.95 23.45
C GLY A 115 -15.31 -18.69 23.90
N ILE A 116 -14.96 -18.12 25.06
CA ILE A 116 -15.52 -16.85 25.55
C ILE A 116 -15.11 -15.70 24.64
N VAL A 117 -13.81 -15.63 24.30
CA VAL A 117 -13.27 -14.61 23.39
C VAL A 117 -13.94 -14.69 22.03
N MET A 118 -14.11 -15.90 21.49
CA MET A 118 -14.88 -16.13 20.26
C MET A 118 -16.32 -15.61 20.36
N ASP A 119 -17.05 -15.94 21.44
CA ASP A 119 -18.43 -15.49 21.62
C ASP A 119 -18.55 -13.96 21.75
N ILE A 120 -17.53 -13.28 22.30
CA ILE A 120 -17.43 -11.82 22.36
C ILE A 120 -17.16 -11.24 20.96
N SER A 121 -16.06 -11.66 20.33
CA SER A 121 -15.56 -11.08 19.09
C SER A 121 -16.45 -11.38 17.87
N GLU A 122 -17.06 -12.57 17.78
CA GLU A 122 -17.97 -12.91 16.69
C GLU A 122 -19.22 -12.00 16.65
N ARG A 123 -19.64 -11.39 17.78
CA ARG A 123 -20.74 -10.40 17.78
C ARG A 123 -20.33 -9.05 17.22
N GLN A 124 -19.07 -8.69 17.41
CA GLN A 124 -18.53 -7.40 16.99
C GLN A 124 -18.23 -7.37 15.49
N LYS A 125 -18.14 -8.54 14.82
CA LYS A 125 -17.84 -8.70 13.38
C LYS A 125 -16.49 -8.10 12.93
N GLU A 126 -15.59 -7.84 13.87
CA GLU A 126 -14.28 -7.23 13.57
C GLU A 126 -13.15 -8.27 13.45
N ILE A 127 -13.26 -9.42 14.15
CA ILE A 127 -12.20 -10.44 14.21
C ILE A 127 -12.81 -11.85 14.05
N HIS A 128 -12.18 -12.66 13.20
CA HIS A 128 -12.58 -14.04 12.93
C HIS A 128 -11.54 -15.05 13.40
N PHE A 129 -11.98 -16.27 13.67
CA PHE A 129 -11.14 -17.34 14.21
C PHE A 129 -11.11 -18.50 13.23
N LEU A 130 -9.89 -18.88 12.82
CA LEU A 130 -9.66 -20.09 12.06
C LEU A 130 -8.97 -21.11 12.96
N ARG A 131 -9.58 -22.28 13.13
CA ARG A 131 -8.95 -23.41 13.81
C ARG A 131 -7.92 -24.02 12.86
N GLY A 132 -6.65 -24.02 13.23
CA GLY A 132 -5.59 -24.57 12.38
C GLY A 132 -4.20 -24.16 12.87
N ALA A 133 -3.19 -24.85 12.36
CA ALA A 133 -1.80 -24.42 12.49
C ALA A 133 -1.43 -23.54 11.28
N LEU A 134 -0.63 -22.51 11.49
CA LEU A 134 -0.15 -21.60 10.45
C LEU A 134 1.37 -21.60 10.43
N VAL A 135 1.93 -21.93 9.27
CA VAL A 135 3.38 -21.88 9.01
C VAL A 135 3.61 -20.85 7.91
N ASP A 136 4.47 -19.88 8.16
CA ASP A 136 4.99 -18.95 7.15
C ASP A 136 6.16 -19.62 6.42
N ILE A 137 6.07 -19.73 5.11
CA ILE A 137 7.14 -20.28 4.27
C ILE A 137 7.43 -19.23 3.21
N ASN A 138 8.63 -18.65 3.23
CA ASN A 138 9.04 -17.56 2.32
C ASN A 138 8.10 -16.35 2.34
N GLY A 139 7.52 -16.01 3.51
CA GLY A 139 6.58 -14.89 3.64
C GLY A 139 5.15 -15.21 3.20
N GLU A 140 4.83 -16.47 2.94
CA GLU A 140 3.50 -16.95 2.58
C GLU A 140 2.95 -17.88 3.67
N GLY A 141 1.79 -17.53 4.23
CA GLY A 141 1.14 -18.29 5.29
C GLY A 141 0.40 -19.50 4.74
N ILE A 142 0.76 -20.68 5.23
CA ILE A 142 0.16 -21.97 4.92
C ILE A 142 -0.61 -22.48 6.13
N VAL A 143 -1.92 -22.59 5.99
CA VAL A 143 -2.80 -23.11 7.03
C VAL A 143 -2.98 -24.61 6.88
N ILE A 144 -2.81 -25.36 7.97
CA ILE A 144 -3.15 -26.76 8.08
C ILE A 144 -4.28 -26.90 9.09
N THR A 145 -5.42 -27.44 8.64
CA THR A 145 -6.60 -27.64 9.49
C THR A 145 -7.30 -28.94 9.15
N GLY A 146 -8.00 -29.53 10.11
CA GLY A 146 -8.73 -30.78 9.92
C GLY A 146 -9.26 -31.36 11.23
N PRO A 147 -9.92 -32.53 11.19
CA PRO A 147 -10.49 -33.14 12.37
C PRO A 147 -9.42 -33.65 13.33
N LEU A 148 -9.82 -33.93 14.57
CA LEU A 148 -8.95 -34.52 15.58
C LEU A 148 -8.32 -35.82 15.05
N GLY A 149 -7.01 -35.97 15.22
CA GLY A 149 -6.28 -37.17 14.77
C GLY A 149 -5.87 -37.17 13.30
N ALA A 150 -6.25 -36.17 12.49
CA ALA A 150 -5.92 -36.13 11.07
C ALA A 150 -4.45 -35.83 10.74
N GLY A 151 -3.57 -35.67 11.73
CA GLY A 151 -2.13 -35.43 11.52
C GLY A 151 -1.71 -33.96 11.44
N LYS A 152 -2.54 -33.00 11.89
CA LYS A 152 -2.25 -31.56 11.87
C LYS A 152 -0.84 -31.23 12.40
N TYR A 153 -0.54 -31.61 13.64
CA TYR A 153 0.77 -31.35 14.27
C TYR A 153 1.93 -32.00 13.51
N THR A 154 1.73 -33.24 13.02
CA THR A 154 2.72 -33.95 12.21
C THR A 154 3.11 -33.16 10.97
N HIS A 155 2.13 -32.73 10.18
CA HIS A 155 2.40 -31.98 8.95
C HIS A 155 2.98 -30.60 9.24
N THR A 156 2.49 -29.88 10.25
CA THR A 156 3.02 -28.58 10.68
C THR A 156 4.51 -28.65 11.01
N ILE A 157 4.91 -29.62 11.83
CA ILE A 157 6.30 -29.76 12.28
C ILE A 157 7.21 -30.19 11.14
N LEU A 158 6.76 -31.09 10.27
CA LEU A 158 7.51 -31.51 9.09
C LEU A 158 7.64 -30.41 8.02
N LEU A 159 6.79 -29.37 8.05
CA LEU A 159 6.97 -28.17 7.23
C LEU A 159 8.04 -27.24 7.80
N LEU A 160 8.26 -27.21 9.12
CA LEU A 160 9.33 -26.40 9.73
C LEU A 160 10.74 -26.86 9.38
N GLU A 161 10.88 -28.07 8.83
CA GLU A 161 12.12 -28.58 8.24
C GLU A 161 12.48 -27.92 6.91
N LEU A 162 11.51 -27.26 6.25
CA LEU A 162 11.81 -26.49 5.05
C LEU A 162 12.62 -25.25 5.42
N ASP A 163 13.47 -24.81 4.49
CA ASP A 163 14.23 -23.58 4.66
C ASP A 163 13.28 -22.38 4.76
N ARG A 164 13.62 -21.42 5.63
CA ARG A 164 12.82 -20.22 5.91
C ARG A 164 11.37 -20.48 6.35
N ALA A 165 11.06 -21.70 6.81
CA ALA A 165 9.77 -22.00 7.42
C ALA A 165 9.75 -21.54 8.89
N ARG A 166 8.74 -20.72 9.23
CA ARG A 166 8.52 -20.15 10.56
C ARG A 166 7.13 -20.49 11.05
N ILE A 167 6.99 -20.99 12.27
CA ILE A 167 5.67 -21.23 12.86
C ILE A 167 5.06 -19.88 13.30
N HIS A 168 3.77 -19.71 13.05
CA HIS A 168 2.99 -18.55 13.52
C HIS A 168 2.00 -18.96 14.60
N SER A 169 1.25 -20.04 14.38
CA SER A 169 0.31 -20.56 15.37
C SER A 169 0.21 -22.07 15.26
N ASP A 170 -0.01 -22.75 16.37
CA ASP A 170 -0.12 -24.21 16.43
C ASP A 170 -1.59 -24.69 16.45
N GLU A 171 -2.50 -23.85 16.93
CA GLU A 171 -3.87 -24.26 17.20
C GLU A 171 -4.97 -23.33 16.69
N LEU A 172 -4.85 -22.04 16.95
CA LEU A 172 -5.88 -21.07 16.62
C LEU A 172 -5.22 -19.86 15.95
N ILE A 173 -5.88 -19.33 14.92
CA ILE A 173 -5.37 -18.21 14.16
C ILE A 173 -6.41 -17.10 14.28
N TYR A 174 -5.98 -15.94 14.80
CA TYR A 174 -6.79 -14.74 14.73
C TYR A 174 -6.64 -14.16 13.33
N VAL A 175 -7.76 -14.06 12.64
CA VAL A 175 -7.84 -13.53 11.29
C VAL A 175 -8.52 -12.18 11.37
N GLU A 176 -7.73 -11.13 11.13
CA GLU A 176 -8.21 -9.77 11.02
C GLU A 176 -8.28 -9.39 9.55
N HIS A 177 -9.48 -9.09 9.07
CA HIS A 177 -9.65 -8.60 7.72
C HIS A 177 -9.30 -7.10 7.67
N LEU A 178 -8.01 -6.83 7.55
CA LEU A 178 -7.49 -5.48 7.33
C LEU A 178 -7.68 -5.14 5.86
N GLY A 179 -8.92 -4.89 5.43
CA GLY A 179 -9.16 -4.66 4.01
C GLY A 179 -8.24 -3.55 3.44
N GLY A 180 -7.99 -3.62 2.14
CA GLY A 180 -7.05 -2.79 1.37
C GLY A 180 -7.10 -3.24 -0.09
N GLU A 181 -6.33 -2.60 -0.97
CA GLU A 181 -6.28 -2.81 -2.44
C GLU A 181 -6.22 -4.28 -2.92
N LYS A 182 -5.80 -5.23 -2.05
CA LYS A 182 -5.57 -6.65 -2.37
C LYS A 182 -6.26 -7.65 -1.42
N GLY A 183 -7.20 -7.22 -0.55
CA GLY A 183 -7.81 -8.11 0.46
C GLY A 183 -6.77 -8.62 1.47
N ARG A 184 -6.16 -7.72 2.26
CA ARG A 184 -5.10 -8.12 3.21
C ARG A 184 -5.73 -8.86 4.39
N ILE A 185 -5.55 -10.16 4.41
CA ILE A 185 -5.74 -11.02 5.58
C ILE A 185 -4.49 -10.85 6.45
N SER A 186 -4.64 -10.21 7.61
CA SER A 186 -3.61 -10.19 8.63
C SER A 186 -3.90 -11.26 9.65
N THR A 187 -2.87 -11.99 10.05
CA THR A 187 -2.99 -12.95 11.13
C THR A 187 -2.20 -12.49 12.35
N HIS A 188 -2.75 -12.77 13.53
CA HIS A 188 -2.08 -12.58 14.81
C HIS A 188 -2.08 -13.90 15.57
N THR A 189 -1.05 -14.14 16.37
CA THR A 189 -0.93 -15.40 17.13
C THR A 189 -2.00 -15.50 18.21
N SER A 190 -2.50 -16.72 18.45
CA SER A 190 -3.59 -16.90 19.42
C SER A 190 -3.18 -16.69 20.87
N GLU A 191 -1.94 -17.08 21.16
CA GLU A 191 -1.38 -17.25 22.49
C GLU A 191 0.02 -16.63 22.58
N ARG A 192 0.45 -16.35 23.81
CA ARG A 192 1.83 -15.89 24.08
C ARG A 192 2.82 -17.05 23.97
N LYS A 193 2.44 -18.22 24.48
CA LYS A 193 3.22 -19.45 24.43
C LYS A 193 2.33 -20.59 23.96
N PHE A 194 2.81 -21.46 23.09
CA PHE A 194 2.00 -22.53 22.52
C PHE A 194 1.79 -23.66 23.53
N TYR A 195 0.55 -24.07 23.73
CA TYR A 195 0.21 -25.24 24.52
C TYR A 195 0.15 -26.49 23.62
N ILE A 196 1.28 -27.18 23.47
CA ILE A 196 1.43 -28.27 22.50
C ILE A 196 1.60 -29.63 23.18
N LYS A 197 1.23 -30.70 22.46
CA LYS A 197 1.43 -32.07 22.94
C LYS A 197 2.92 -32.47 22.92
N LYS A 198 3.33 -33.24 23.92
CA LYS A 198 4.70 -33.77 24.04
C LYS A 198 5.07 -34.77 22.94
N ASP A 199 4.09 -35.41 22.31
CA ASP A 199 4.30 -36.41 21.26
C ASP A 199 4.93 -35.83 19.98
N VAL A 200 4.87 -34.51 19.80
CA VAL A 200 5.60 -33.77 18.74
C VAL A 200 7.09 -34.09 18.74
N ALA A 201 7.70 -34.36 19.91
CA ALA A 201 9.12 -34.71 20.00
C ALA A 201 9.47 -36.08 19.37
N ARG A 202 8.46 -36.94 19.10
CA ARG A 202 8.65 -38.17 18.33
C ARG A 202 8.87 -37.90 16.84
N ILE A 203 8.34 -36.79 16.34
CA ILE A 203 8.45 -36.37 14.94
C ILE A 203 9.76 -35.61 14.73
N ASN A 204 10.08 -34.68 15.63
CA ASN A 204 11.34 -33.95 15.61
C ASN A 204 12.00 -33.98 17.01
N PRO A 205 13.07 -34.79 17.19
CA PRO A 205 13.72 -34.95 18.50
C PRO A 205 14.31 -33.68 19.10
N HIS A 206 14.52 -32.62 18.32
CA HIS A 206 15.00 -31.31 18.81
C HIS A 206 14.10 -30.74 19.92
N PHE A 207 12.79 -31.01 19.83
CA PHE A 207 11.83 -30.56 20.85
C PHE A 207 12.08 -31.18 22.23
N ASN A 208 12.75 -32.34 22.33
CA ASN A 208 13.07 -32.94 23.64
C ASN A 208 13.93 -32.01 24.51
N ASP A 209 14.88 -31.29 23.91
CA ASP A 209 15.76 -30.38 24.66
C ASP A 209 15.07 -29.06 25.00
N ILE A 210 14.16 -28.61 24.14
CA ILE A 210 13.35 -27.42 24.40
C ILE A 210 12.36 -27.71 25.54
N PHE A 211 11.70 -28.87 25.52
CA PHE A 211 10.69 -29.25 26.51
C PHE A 211 11.24 -29.35 27.93
N LYS A 212 12.54 -29.66 28.11
CA LYS A 212 13.21 -29.64 29.43
C LYS A 212 13.17 -28.26 30.11
N LYS A 213 13.02 -27.18 29.33
CA LYS A 213 12.97 -25.79 29.81
C LYS A 213 11.55 -25.28 29.99
N CYS A 214 10.56 -26.03 29.54
CA CYS A 214 9.18 -25.60 29.46
C CYS A 214 8.37 -26.10 30.66
N LYS A 215 7.35 -25.34 31.05
CA LYS A 215 6.34 -25.83 31.99
C LYS A 215 5.51 -26.92 31.32
N SER A 216 5.23 -28.02 32.01
CA SER A 216 4.58 -29.18 31.40
C SER A 216 3.66 -29.91 32.36
N ASP A 217 2.59 -30.50 31.83
CA ASP A 217 1.70 -31.43 32.54
C ASP A 217 1.88 -32.87 32.01
N GLU A 218 0.93 -33.78 32.24
CA GLU A 218 1.08 -35.17 31.79
C GLU A 218 1.27 -35.31 30.26
N GLU A 219 0.53 -34.55 29.45
CA GLU A 219 0.47 -34.74 28.00
C GLU A 219 0.96 -33.53 27.19
N TYR A 220 0.98 -32.34 27.78
CA TYR A 220 1.23 -31.07 27.12
C TYR A 220 2.37 -30.29 27.76
N VAL A 221 2.84 -29.30 27.02
CA VAL A 221 3.93 -28.40 27.39
C VAL A 221 3.61 -27.00 26.90
N ILE A 222 3.86 -25.99 27.74
CA ILE A 222 3.77 -24.58 27.36
C ILE A 222 5.13 -24.17 26.80
N LEU A 223 5.19 -24.13 25.47
CA LEU A 223 6.38 -23.81 24.69
C LEU A 223 6.40 -22.32 24.35
N ASP A 224 7.47 -21.62 24.73
CA ASP A 224 7.77 -20.33 24.14
C ASP A 224 8.21 -20.54 22.68
N PRO A 225 7.46 -20.02 21.68
CA PRO A 225 7.75 -20.33 20.28
C PRO A 225 9.11 -19.79 19.82
N TRP A 226 9.64 -18.74 20.47
CA TRP A 226 10.97 -18.23 20.19
C TRP A 226 12.08 -19.25 20.50
N TRP A 227 11.83 -20.24 21.38
CA TRP A 227 12.80 -21.28 21.71
C TRP A 227 12.96 -22.35 20.63
N ILE A 228 12.10 -22.37 19.62
CA ILE A 228 12.24 -23.28 18.47
C ILE A 228 13.45 -22.89 17.61
N GLY A 229 13.72 -21.59 17.47
CA GLY A 229 14.84 -21.09 16.65
C GLY A 229 14.84 -19.58 16.44
N GLY A 230 14.28 -18.79 17.36
CA GLY A 230 14.24 -17.33 17.26
C GLY A 230 13.43 -16.82 16.07
N GLU A 231 13.84 -15.67 15.53
CA GLU A 231 13.24 -15.03 14.34
C GLU A 231 13.33 -15.92 13.08
N GLU A 232 14.22 -16.91 13.05
CA GLU A 232 14.37 -17.83 11.93
C GLU A 232 13.28 -18.91 11.90
N LYS A 233 12.63 -19.20 13.04
CA LYS A 233 11.64 -20.27 13.18
C LYS A 233 10.30 -19.84 13.76
N PHE A 234 10.14 -18.59 14.17
CA PHE A 234 8.87 -18.03 14.64
C PHE A 234 8.55 -16.69 13.96
N VAL A 235 7.26 -16.43 13.75
CA VAL A 235 6.76 -15.15 13.27
C VAL A 235 5.44 -14.81 13.97
N ASP A 236 5.25 -13.56 14.36
CA ASP A 236 4.06 -13.07 15.07
C ASP A 236 2.89 -12.73 14.13
N THR A 237 3.20 -12.42 12.87
CA THR A 237 2.23 -12.01 11.85
C THR A 237 2.57 -12.57 10.47
N THR A 238 1.59 -13.08 9.73
CA THR A 238 1.76 -13.50 8.33
C THR A 238 0.45 -13.33 7.53
N ARG A 239 0.44 -13.77 6.27
CA ARG A 239 -0.70 -13.68 5.36
C ARG A 239 -1.05 -15.04 4.82
N ILE A 240 -2.30 -15.48 5.01
CA ILE A 240 -2.76 -16.77 4.50
C ILE A 240 -2.79 -16.74 2.97
N LYS A 241 -2.14 -17.72 2.35
CA LYS A 241 -2.11 -17.94 0.89
C LYS A 241 -2.74 -19.25 0.47
N ALA A 242 -2.60 -20.28 1.30
CA ALA A 242 -3.22 -21.56 1.08
C ALA A 242 -3.77 -22.15 2.38
N ILE A 243 -4.89 -22.84 2.27
CA ILE A 243 -5.50 -23.64 3.33
C ILE A 243 -5.52 -25.10 2.86
N PHE A 244 -4.94 -25.98 3.67
CA PHE A 244 -4.98 -27.42 3.48
C PHE A 244 -5.93 -28.04 4.51
N LEU A 245 -7.06 -28.55 4.02
CA LEU A 245 -8.07 -29.28 4.78
C LEU A 245 -7.66 -30.77 4.82
N LEU A 246 -7.26 -31.26 5.98
CA LEU A 246 -6.96 -32.68 6.18
C LEU A 246 -8.28 -33.46 6.22
N ASN A 247 -8.47 -34.35 5.25
CA ASN A 247 -9.70 -35.10 5.04
C ASN A 247 -9.37 -36.60 4.88
N PRO A 248 -9.28 -37.37 5.98
CA PRO A 248 -8.97 -38.79 5.91
C PRO A 248 -10.14 -39.59 5.33
N ASP A 249 -10.08 -39.93 4.05
CA ASP A 249 -11.08 -40.77 3.38
C ASP A 249 -10.39 -41.99 2.73
N PRO A 250 -10.51 -43.20 3.32
CA PRO A 250 -9.86 -44.39 2.78
C PRO A 250 -10.36 -44.75 1.36
N ASN A 251 -11.58 -44.31 0.99
CA ASN A 251 -12.20 -44.63 -0.30
C ASN A 251 -11.82 -43.63 -1.40
N ASP A 252 -11.34 -42.44 -1.05
CA ASP A 252 -10.87 -41.45 -2.02
C ASP A 252 -9.45 -41.82 -2.49
N PRO A 253 -9.22 -42.15 -3.78
CA PRO A 253 -7.89 -42.48 -4.27
C PRO A 253 -6.97 -41.25 -4.40
N GLU A 254 -7.50 -40.03 -4.40
CA GLU A 254 -6.72 -38.81 -4.62
C GLU A 254 -5.96 -38.39 -3.34
N LEU A 255 -4.66 -38.06 -3.49
CA LEU A 255 -3.81 -37.60 -2.37
C LEU A 255 -4.09 -36.15 -1.98
N ALA A 256 -4.33 -35.29 -2.98
CA ALA A 256 -4.57 -33.88 -2.80
C ALA A 256 -5.46 -33.36 -3.94
N LYS A 257 -6.57 -32.70 -3.60
CA LYS A 257 -7.50 -32.10 -4.55
C LYS A 257 -7.62 -30.62 -4.30
N ARG A 258 -7.47 -29.78 -5.34
CA ARG A 258 -7.80 -28.35 -5.25
C ARG A 258 -9.32 -28.19 -5.19
N LEU A 259 -9.80 -27.40 -4.24
CA LEU A 259 -11.22 -27.17 -4.00
C LEU A 259 -11.65 -25.80 -4.51
N ASP A 260 -12.86 -25.72 -5.04
CA ASP A 260 -13.54 -24.43 -5.19
C ASP A 260 -14.16 -23.94 -3.87
N GLU A 261 -14.65 -22.70 -3.85
CA GLU A 261 -15.24 -22.06 -2.66
C GLU A 261 -16.42 -22.85 -2.08
N ASN A 262 -17.28 -23.43 -2.94
CA ASN A 262 -18.48 -24.15 -2.52
C ASN A 262 -18.12 -25.54 -1.99
N GLU A 263 -17.19 -26.24 -2.64
CA GLU A 263 -16.65 -27.52 -2.18
C GLU A 263 -15.98 -27.38 -0.81
N ALA A 264 -15.11 -26.37 -0.64
CA ALA A 264 -14.44 -26.09 0.61
C ALA A 264 -15.43 -25.72 1.74
N LEU A 265 -16.41 -24.84 1.46
CA LEU A 265 -17.43 -24.47 2.44
C LEU A 265 -18.35 -25.65 2.81
N SER A 266 -18.66 -26.52 1.85
CA SER A 266 -19.41 -27.75 2.09
C SER A 266 -18.64 -28.68 3.03
N LEU A 267 -17.34 -28.90 2.81
CA LEU A 267 -16.51 -29.72 3.69
C LEU A 267 -16.45 -29.15 5.10
N LEU A 268 -16.18 -27.84 5.23
CA LEU A 268 -16.11 -27.17 6.52
C LEU A 268 -17.44 -27.22 7.30
N THR A 269 -18.59 -27.29 6.64
CA THR A 269 -19.90 -27.23 7.31
C THR A 269 -20.52 -28.61 7.59
N LYS A 270 -20.03 -29.67 6.95
CA LYS A 270 -20.48 -31.06 7.16
C LYS A 270 -19.72 -31.78 8.28
N THR A 271 -18.66 -31.18 8.80
CA THR A 271 -17.83 -31.77 9.84
C THR A 271 -18.47 -31.64 11.22
N SER A 272 -18.09 -32.54 12.14
CA SER A 272 -18.48 -32.48 13.55
C SER A 272 -17.20 -32.49 14.40
N PRO A 273 -16.86 -31.39 15.10
CA PRO A 273 -17.56 -30.10 15.13
C PRO A 273 -17.46 -29.32 13.80
N LYS A 274 -18.48 -28.51 13.49
CA LYS A 274 -18.47 -27.64 12.29
C LYS A 274 -17.24 -26.73 12.27
N PHE A 275 -16.71 -26.48 11.08
CA PHE A 275 -15.49 -25.70 10.83
C PHE A 275 -14.24 -26.27 11.52
N PHE A 276 -14.29 -27.56 11.88
CA PHE A 276 -13.27 -28.24 12.69
C PHE A 276 -13.01 -27.59 14.06
N ASN A 277 -13.89 -26.70 14.54
CA ASN A 277 -13.61 -25.87 15.71
C ASN A 277 -14.35 -26.40 16.96
N PRO A 278 -13.64 -27.05 17.91
CA PRO A 278 -14.24 -27.58 19.14
C PRO A 278 -14.46 -26.52 20.23
N HIS A 279 -13.92 -25.31 20.08
CA HIS A 279 -13.95 -24.26 21.13
C HIS A 279 -15.25 -23.43 21.09
N ARG A 280 -16.18 -23.75 20.19
CA ARG A 280 -17.45 -23.02 20.04
C ARG A 280 -18.37 -23.29 21.23
N LEU A 281 -18.57 -22.27 22.08
CA LEU A 281 -19.49 -22.36 23.23
C LEU A 281 -20.95 -22.14 22.85
N VAL A 282 -21.21 -21.29 21.84
CA VAL A 282 -22.57 -20.94 21.39
C VAL A 282 -22.77 -21.44 19.97
N VAL A 283 -23.67 -22.41 19.81
CA VAL A 283 -24.01 -23.01 18.52
C VAL A 283 -25.48 -22.73 18.22
N ASN A 284 -25.74 -21.85 17.26
CA ASN A 284 -27.07 -21.52 16.75
C ASN A 284 -26.96 -21.10 15.27
N GLU A 285 -28.10 -20.91 14.60
CA GLU A 285 -28.14 -20.55 13.17
C GLU A 285 -27.44 -19.23 12.86
N GLU A 286 -27.55 -18.23 13.73
CA GLU A 286 -26.90 -16.93 13.56
C GLU A 286 -25.37 -17.05 13.59
N ARG A 287 -24.82 -17.78 14.56
CA ARG A 287 -23.38 -18.04 14.67
C ARG A 287 -22.86 -18.85 13.49
N ASP A 288 -23.62 -19.86 13.08
CA ASP A 288 -23.26 -20.66 11.90
C ASP A 288 -23.27 -19.80 10.62
N LYS A 289 -24.20 -18.85 10.49
CA LYS A 289 -24.25 -17.92 9.36
C LYS A 289 -23.01 -17.02 9.32
N LEU A 290 -22.62 -16.43 10.45
CA LEU A 290 -21.42 -15.58 10.54
C LEU A 290 -20.14 -16.33 10.16
N GLN A 291 -19.98 -17.57 10.63
CA GLN A 291 -18.84 -18.41 10.27
C GLN A 291 -18.85 -18.80 8.78
N ARG A 292 -20.02 -19.09 8.19
CA ARG A 292 -20.12 -19.35 6.75
C ARG A 292 -19.75 -18.12 5.91
N GLU A 293 -20.18 -16.93 6.33
CA GLU A 293 -19.83 -15.67 5.67
C GLU A 293 -18.33 -15.41 5.73
N PHE A 294 -17.71 -15.61 6.90
CA PHE A 294 -16.26 -15.51 7.08
C PHE A 294 -15.47 -16.43 6.13
N PHE A 295 -15.78 -17.74 6.14
CA PHE A 295 -15.04 -18.67 5.28
C PHE A 295 -15.31 -18.40 3.80
N ARG A 296 -16.51 -17.99 3.42
CA ARG A 296 -16.81 -17.61 2.04
C ARG A 296 -15.96 -16.42 1.59
N GLU A 297 -15.80 -15.41 2.43
CA GLU A 297 -14.94 -14.25 2.12
C GLU A 297 -13.46 -14.64 2.08
N LEU A 298 -12.98 -15.40 3.07
CA LEU A 298 -11.61 -15.87 3.14
C LEU A 298 -11.20 -16.66 1.89
N LEU A 299 -12.06 -17.58 1.44
CA LEU A 299 -11.83 -18.46 0.28
C LEU A 299 -11.75 -17.72 -1.06
N GLN A 300 -12.17 -16.46 -1.15
CA GLN A 300 -11.98 -15.63 -2.36
C GLN A 300 -10.51 -15.25 -2.59
N PHE A 301 -9.69 -15.24 -1.53
CA PHE A 301 -8.32 -14.73 -1.57
C PHE A 301 -7.25 -15.79 -1.30
N VAL A 302 -7.65 -17.01 -0.93
CA VAL A 302 -6.75 -18.10 -0.55
C VAL A 302 -7.06 -19.35 -1.33
N ALA A 303 -6.03 -20.06 -1.80
CA ALA A 303 -6.24 -21.36 -2.42
C ALA A 303 -6.62 -22.39 -1.35
N CYS A 304 -7.59 -23.26 -1.64
CA CYS A 304 -8.00 -24.30 -0.72
C CYS A 304 -7.76 -25.69 -1.34
N TYR A 305 -7.19 -26.59 -0.55
CA TYR A 305 -6.91 -27.97 -0.95
C TYR A 305 -7.47 -28.94 0.08
N SER A 306 -8.04 -30.05 -0.37
CA SER A 306 -8.26 -31.24 0.45
C SER A 306 -7.01 -32.11 0.38
N LEU A 307 -6.49 -32.56 1.52
CA LEU A 307 -5.41 -33.54 1.62
C LEU A 307 -5.92 -34.83 2.26
N ASN A 308 -5.76 -35.95 1.55
CA ASN A 308 -6.20 -37.23 2.07
C ASN A 308 -5.16 -37.86 2.98
N THR A 309 -5.33 -37.67 4.29
CA THR A 309 -4.40 -38.19 5.31
C THR A 309 -4.62 -39.66 5.68
N SER A 310 -5.55 -40.36 5.02
CA SER A 310 -5.66 -41.82 5.12
C SER A 310 -4.58 -42.56 4.31
N LYS A 311 -3.81 -41.84 3.49
CA LYS A 311 -2.72 -42.37 2.67
C LYS A 311 -1.39 -42.35 3.43
N PRO A 312 -0.33 -43.06 2.96
CA PRO A 312 0.96 -43.09 3.64
C PRO A 312 1.53 -41.68 3.87
N LEU A 313 2.02 -41.43 5.08
CA LEU A 313 2.51 -40.10 5.52
C LEU A 313 3.54 -39.51 4.56
N PHE A 314 4.46 -40.33 4.05
CA PHE A 314 5.49 -39.89 3.10
C PHE A 314 4.88 -39.31 1.82
N ASP A 315 3.88 -39.98 1.25
CA ASP A 315 3.24 -39.55 -0.01
C ASP A 315 2.44 -38.26 0.19
N VAL A 316 1.70 -38.17 1.29
CA VAL A 316 0.95 -36.96 1.67
C VAL A 316 1.89 -35.79 1.90
N GLN A 317 2.98 -36.00 2.64
CA GLN A 317 3.94 -34.95 2.94
C GLN A 317 4.72 -34.52 1.70
N LYS A 318 5.11 -35.46 0.84
CA LYS A 318 5.74 -35.14 -0.44
C LYS A 318 4.81 -34.30 -1.31
N LYS A 319 3.55 -34.70 -1.46
CA LYS A 319 2.56 -33.95 -2.26
C LYS A 319 2.31 -32.55 -1.68
N LEU A 320 2.20 -32.41 -0.37
CA LEU A 320 2.09 -31.11 0.31
C LEU A 320 3.31 -30.23 0.02
N LYS A 321 4.53 -30.76 0.19
CA LYS A 321 5.78 -30.03 -0.11
C LYS A 321 5.86 -29.67 -1.60
N ASP A 322 5.49 -30.56 -2.51
CA ASP A 322 5.49 -30.31 -3.95
C ASP A 322 4.57 -29.14 -4.31
N ILE A 323 3.34 -29.10 -3.76
CA ILE A 323 2.40 -27.97 -3.96
C ILE A 323 2.99 -26.67 -3.39
N ILE A 324 3.59 -26.73 -2.20
CA ILE A 324 4.18 -25.57 -1.51
C ILE A 324 5.37 -24.99 -2.32
N ILE A 325 6.29 -25.85 -2.74
CA ILE A 325 7.54 -25.49 -3.43
C ILE A 325 7.27 -25.05 -4.87
N SER A 326 6.39 -25.75 -5.60
CA SER A 326 6.00 -25.36 -6.96
C SER A 326 5.19 -24.07 -7.00
N ARG A 327 4.63 -23.66 -5.86
CA ARG A 327 3.71 -22.52 -5.74
C ARG A 327 2.51 -22.62 -6.69
N GLU A 328 2.00 -23.83 -6.92
CA GLU A 328 0.80 -24.08 -7.73
C GLU A 328 -0.43 -23.28 -7.23
N TYR A 329 -0.50 -23.03 -5.92
CA TYR A 329 -1.52 -22.18 -5.31
C TYR A 329 -1.44 -20.72 -5.74
N ALA A 330 -0.29 -20.24 -6.22
CA ALA A 330 -0.10 -18.89 -6.74
C ALA A 330 -0.61 -18.71 -8.19
N GLU A 331 -0.64 -19.77 -9.02
CA GLU A 331 -0.93 -19.66 -10.46
C GLU A 331 -2.42 -19.50 -10.83
N VAL A 332 -3.34 -19.53 -9.87
CA VAL A 332 -4.79 -19.39 -10.14
C VAL A 332 -5.48 -18.37 -9.22
N LEU A 333 -4.72 -17.58 -8.46
CA LEU A 333 -5.19 -16.25 -8.05
C LEU A 333 -4.95 -15.22 -9.17
N LYS A 334 -5.07 -15.63 -10.44
CA LYS A 334 -5.49 -14.71 -11.49
C LYS A 334 -6.70 -14.01 -10.92
N GLU A 335 -6.61 -12.69 -10.79
CA GLU A 335 -7.75 -11.82 -10.59
C GLU A 335 -8.87 -12.43 -11.43
N ARG A 336 -9.86 -13.07 -10.79
CA ARG A 336 -11.11 -13.35 -11.49
C ARG A 336 -11.58 -11.95 -11.81
N GLU A 337 -11.34 -11.55 -13.06
CA GLU A 337 -12.08 -10.51 -13.73
C GLU A 337 -13.53 -10.96 -13.57
N VAL A 338 -14.14 -10.54 -12.46
CA VAL A 338 -15.58 -10.43 -12.39
C VAL A 338 -15.85 -9.32 -13.38
N GLU A 339 -16.09 -9.70 -14.63
CA GLU A 339 -16.99 -8.94 -15.47
C GLU A 339 -18.23 -8.76 -14.61
N ILE A 340 -18.38 -7.55 -14.09
CA ILE A 340 -19.63 -7.12 -13.52
C ILE A 340 -20.59 -7.20 -14.71
N GLU A 341 -21.45 -8.22 -14.73
CA GLU A 341 -22.74 -8.08 -15.37
C GLU A 341 -23.31 -6.79 -14.81
N ARG A 342 -23.35 -5.76 -15.67
CA ARG A 342 -23.89 -4.45 -15.36
C ARG A 342 -25.32 -4.65 -14.90
N THR A 343 -25.56 -4.74 -13.60
CA THR A 343 -26.84 -4.32 -13.05
C THR A 343 -26.87 -2.81 -13.24
N GLU A 344 -27.76 -2.37 -14.12
CA GLU A 344 -27.88 -1.04 -14.72
C GLU A 344 -28.24 0.10 -13.75
N GLU A 345 -27.65 0.16 -12.54
CA GLU A 345 -27.60 1.42 -11.79
C GLU A 345 -26.28 2.11 -12.12
N SER A 346 -26.35 3.12 -12.99
CA SER A 346 -25.21 4.02 -13.22
C SER A 346 -24.71 4.59 -11.90
N LEU A 347 -23.40 4.72 -11.69
CA LEU A 347 -22.86 5.34 -10.45
C LEU A 347 -23.43 6.74 -10.21
N GLU A 348 -23.85 7.44 -11.26
CA GLU A 348 -24.58 8.70 -11.21
C GLU A 348 -25.92 8.61 -10.46
N SER A 349 -26.58 7.45 -10.46
CA SER A 349 -27.86 7.24 -9.77
C SER A 349 -27.70 7.07 -8.25
N LEU A 350 -26.49 6.78 -7.76
CA LEU A 350 -26.25 6.57 -6.33
C LEU A 350 -26.29 7.86 -5.52
N VAL A 351 -26.00 9.00 -6.15
CA VAL A 351 -25.92 10.31 -5.48
C VAL A 351 -26.31 11.44 -6.44
N ASP A 352 -26.99 12.48 -5.95
CA ASP A 352 -27.32 13.65 -6.75
C ASP A 352 -26.12 14.62 -6.83
N LEU A 353 -25.45 14.65 -7.99
CA LEU A 353 -24.30 15.52 -8.24
C LEU A 353 -24.64 17.02 -8.12
N ARG A 354 -25.86 17.44 -8.47
CA ARG A 354 -26.29 18.84 -8.35
C ARG A 354 -26.47 19.22 -6.89
N GLU A 355 -27.04 18.30 -6.11
CA GLU A 355 -27.18 18.48 -4.67
C GLU A 355 -25.81 18.58 -3.99
N ILE A 356 -24.87 17.68 -4.32
CA ILE A 356 -23.49 17.71 -3.78
C ILE A 356 -22.83 19.05 -4.09
N LYS A 357 -22.88 19.50 -5.35
CA LYS A 357 -22.29 20.77 -5.76
C LYS A 357 -22.89 21.94 -4.97
N ARG A 358 -24.22 22.02 -4.86
CA ARG A 358 -24.90 23.07 -4.10
C ARG A 358 -24.48 23.07 -2.63
N ILE A 359 -24.39 21.90 -1.99
CA ILE A 359 -23.99 21.79 -0.58
C ILE A 359 -22.57 22.34 -0.35
N VAL A 360 -21.66 22.09 -1.30
CA VAL A 360 -20.28 22.56 -1.24
C VAL A 360 -20.19 24.07 -1.50
N GLU A 361 -20.94 24.58 -2.49
CA GLU A 361 -21.01 26.02 -2.76
C GLU A 361 -21.61 26.77 -1.55
N ASP A 362 -22.68 26.24 -0.95
CA ASP A 362 -23.31 26.79 0.25
C ASP A 362 -22.38 26.78 1.46
N LEU A 363 -21.42 25.84 1.53
CA LEU A 363 -20.48 25.71 2.66
C LEU A 363 -19.70 27.00 2.89
N TYR A 364 -19.32 27.70 1.83
CA TYR A 364 -18.58 28.96 1.88
C TYR A 364 -19.22 30.01 2.80
N HIS A 365 -20.55 30.10 2.77
CA HIS A 365 -21.32 31.12 3.50
C HIS A 365 -21.79 30.67 4.88
N ARG A 366 -21.45 29.45 5.31
CA ARG A 366 -21.94 28.95 6.59
C ARG A 366 -21.20 29.56 7.78
N PRO A 367 -21.89 29.76 8.92
CA PRO A 367 -21.30 30.38 10.10
C PRO A 367 -20.18 29.55 10.75
N ASN A 368 -20.10 28.24 10.48
CA ASN A 368 -19.03 27.35 10.96
C ASN A 368 -17.78 27.37 10.05
N VAL A 369 -17.75 28.18 8.99
CA VAL A 369 -16.60 28.31 8.09
C VAL A 369 -15.95 29.68 8.27
N SER A 370 -14.67 29.67 8.58
CA SER A 370 -13.86 30.87 8.73
C SER A 370 -12.98 31.11 7.51
N HIS A 371 -12.72 32.38 7.19
CA HIS A 371 -11.94 32.83 6.03
C HIS A 371 -10.71 33.64 6.45
N PRO A 372 -9.79 33.08 7.26
CA PRO A 372 -8.58 33.77 7.68
C PRO A 372 -7.68 34.09 6.48
N SER A 373 -6.95 35.19 6.58
CA SER A 373 -5.95 35.56 5.59
C SER A 373 -4.80 34.53 5.55
N PRO A 374 -4.04 34.46 4.44
CA PRO A 374 -2.92 33.53 4.32
C PRO A 374 -1.86 33.67 5.41
N GLU A 375 -1.65 34.90 5.88
CA GLU A 375 -0.72 35.22 6.96
C GLU A 375 -1.24 34.76 8.33
N GLU A 376 -2.55 34.87 8.57
CA GLU A 376 -3.17 34.30 9.78
C GLU A 376 -3.11 32.78 9.78
N ILE A 377 -3.42 32.13 8.65
CA ILE A 377 -3.29 30.68 8.47
C ILE A 377 -1.85 30.23 8.76
N LYS A 378 -0.86 30.94 8.23
CA LYS A 378 0.56 30.67 8.51
C LYS A 378 0.86 30.74 10.01
N LYS A 379 0.53 31.85 10.66
CA LYS A 379 0.75 32.03 12.11
C LYS A 379 0.02 30.97 12.95
N MET A 380 -1.14 30.51 12.50
CA MET A 380 -1.88 29.42 13.16
C MET A 380 -1.17 28.08 12.98
N ALA A 381 -0.70 27.77 11.78
CA ALA A 381 0.01 26.53 11.46
C ALA A 381 1.35 26.42 12.17
N GLU A 382 2.16 27.47 12.19
CA GLU A 382 3.49 27.49 12.81
C GLU A 382 3.47 27.15 14.31
N LYS A 383 2.33 27.29 15.00
CA LYS A 383 2.16 26.85 16.41
C LYS A 383 2.27 25.33 16.58
N TYR A 384 2.04 24.57 15.52
CA TYR A 384 2.02 23.11 15.51
C TYR A 384 3.21 22.48 14.78
N GLY A 385 4.04 23.29 14.12
CA GLY A 385 5.22 22.81 13.39
C GLY A 385 6.50 22.86 14.23
N THR A 386 7.45 21.99 13.90
CA THR A 386 8.80 22.04 14.45
C THR A 386 9.63 23.04 13.65
N LYS A 387 10.09 24.11 14.30
CA LYS A 387 10.97 25.10 13.66
C LYS A 387 12.37 24.49 13.44
N THR A 388 12.92 24.68 12.25
CA THR A 388 14.26 24.21 11.90
C THR A 388 15.32 25.31 12.10
N LYS A 389 16.59 24.94 12.01
CA LYS A 389 17.74 25.88 12.01
C LYS A 389 17.69 26.89 10.87
N PHE A 390 16.98 26.56 9.79
CA PHE A 390 16.82 27.43 8.62
C PHE A 390 15.70 28.47 8.81
N GLY A 391 14.99 28.41 9.95
CA GLY A 391 13.86 29.29 10.26
C GLY A 391 12.55 28.89 9.61
N ASN A 392 12.52 27.81 8.83
CA ASN A 392 11.31 27.20 8.29
C ASN A 392 10.70 26.17 9.25
N TYR A 393 9.58 25.55 8.87
CA TYR A 393 8.81 24.64 9.72
C TYR A 393 8.62 23.27 9.07
N ASN A 394 8.72 22.23 9.91
CA ASN A 394 8.40 20.85 9.59
C ASN A 394 7.11 20.42 10.28
N PHE A 395 6.22 19.81 9.52
CA PHE A 395 4.98 19.20 10.00
C PHE A 395 5.07 17.68 9.93
N VAL A 396 4.27 16.98 10.73
CA VAL A 396 4.19 15.52 10.71
C VAL A 396 2.75 15.11 10.41
N SER A 397 2.58 14.11 9.55
CA SER A 397 1.30 13.48 9.26
C SER A 397 1.29 12.05 9.79
N THR A 398 0.16 11.52 10.24
CA THR A 398 0.02 10.10 10.57
C THR A 398 0.13 9.26 9.32
N VAL A 399 -0.54 9.69 8.24
CA VAL A 399 -0.48 9.02 6.94
C VAL A 399 0.70 9.53 6.15
N LYS A 400 1.59 8.65 5.68
CA LYS A 400 2.86 9.05 5.04
C LYS A 400 2.81 9.10 3.51
N ASN A 401 1.70 8.69 2.90
CA ASN A 401 1.57 8.53 1.45
C ASN A 401 0.12 8.69 1.00
N ARG A 402 -0.08 8.79 -0.32
CA ARG A 402 -1.41 8.80 -0.92
C ARG A 402 -2.16 7.50 -0.68
N SER A 403 -3.48 7.59 -0.62
CA SER A 403 -4.45 6.51 -0.45
C SER A 403 -5.06 6.13 -1.80
N ALA A 404 -4.20 5.81 -2.77
CA ALA A 404 -4.62 5.45 -4.14
C ALA A 404 -5.64 4.29 -4.14
N ALA A 405 -5.39 3.29 -3.29
CA ALA A 405 -6.26 2.14 -3.05
C ALA A 405 -7.68 2.48 -2.60
N LEU A 406 -7.87 3.67 -2.03
CA LEU A 406 -9.11 4.12 -1.40
C LEU A 406 -9.70 5.32 -2.16
N THR A 407 -9.19 5.59 -3.36
CA THR A 407 -9.66 6.67 -4.23
C THR A 407 -10.66 6.14 -5.25
N VAL A 408 -11.84 6.74 -5.32
CA VAL A 408 -12.89 6.39 -6.29
C VAL A 408 -13.32 7.60 -7.11
N TYR A 409 -13.59 7.39 -8.41
CA TYR A 409 -14.15 8.41 -9.30
C TYR A 409 -15.64 8.14 -9.52
N ILE A 410 -16.47 9.13 -9.19
CA ILE A 410 -17.94 9.05 -9.26
C ILE A 410 -18.44 10.05 -10.31
N GLY A 411 -19.31 9.58 -11.20
CA GLY A 411 -19.95 10.35 -12.25
C GLY A 411 -20.31 9.46 -13.43
N SER A 412 -20.38 10.03 -14.63
CA SER A 412 -20.72 9.30 -15.86
C SER A 412 -19.73 8.17 -16.19
N SER A 413 -20.10 7.37 -17.18
CA SER A 413 -19.21 6.36 -17.78
C SER A 413 -17.90 6.96 -18.35
N LYS A 414 -17.84 8.28 -18.58
CA LYS A 414 -16.63 8.96 -19.06
C LYS A 414 -15.57 9.15 -17.97
N VAL A 415 -15.99 9.15 -16.70
CA VAL A 415 -15.10 9.41 -15.55
C VAL A 415 -14.96 8.21 -14.62
N THR A 416 -15.93 7.29 -14.68
CA THR A 416 -15.95 6.07 -13.88
C THR A 416 -14.72 5.21 -14.16
N GLN A 417 -14.05 4.77 -13.10
CA GLN A 417 -12.93 3.83 -13.21
C GLN A 417 -13.45 2.47 -13.71
N GLN A 418 -12.84 1.96 -14.78
CA GLN A 418 -13.24 0.68 -15.39
C GLN A 418 -12.94 -0.53 -14.49
N ARG A 419 -11.91 -0.43 -13.65
CA ARG A 419 -11.44 -1.51 -12.79
C ARG A 419 -11.38 -1.02 -11.35
N LEU A 420 -12.17 -1.64 -10.48
CA LEU A 420 -12.25 -1.30 -9.06
C LEU A 420 -11.71 -2.45 -8.20
N ASN A 421 -10.78 -2.12 -7.31
CA ASN A 421 -10.33 -3.05 -6.29
C ASN A 421 -11.45 -3.31 -5.24
N PRO A 422 -11.33 -4.34 -4.38
CA PRO A 422 -12.37 -4.67 -3.40
C PRO A 422 -12.77 -3.52 -2.47
N ARG A 423 -11.82 -2.70 -1.99
CA ARG A 423 -12.10 -1.53 -1.15
C ARG A 423 -12.83 -0.43 -1.90
N GLN A 424 -12.44 -0.15 -3.14
CA GLN A 424 -13.15 0.83 -3.98
C GLN A 424 -14.61 0.42 -4.21
N ARG A 425 -14.87 -0.88 -4.40
CA ARG A 425 -16.25 -1.40 -4.51
C ARG A 425 -17.03 -1.22 -3.21
N GLU A 426 -16.41 -1.48 -2.06
CA GLU A 426 -17.01 -1.27 -0.75
C GLU A 426 -17.34 0.22 -0.51
N ILE A 427 -16.41 1.12 -0.86
CA ILE A 427 -16.61 2.58 -0.80
C ILE A 427 -17.81 2.98 -1.65
N ILE A 428 -17.87 2.53 -2.91
CA ILE A 428 -18.98 2.83 -3.82
C ILE A 428 -20.32 2.30 -3.27
N LYS A 429 -20.32 1.08 -2.71
CA LYS A 429 -21.52 0.48 -2.11
C LYS A 429 -22.03 1.29 -0.92
N ASN A 430 -21.13 1.82 -0.09
CA ASN A 430 -21.48 2.61 1.10
C ASN A 430 -21.64 4.12 0.81
N LEU A 431 -21.37 4.55 -0.42
CA LEU A 431 -21.32 5.96 -0.81
C LEU A 431 -22.56 6.77 -0.40
N PRO A 432 -23.81 6.31 -0.60
CA PRO A 432 -24.98 7.11 -0.21
C PRO A 432 -25.02 7.40 1.30
N LYS A 433 -24.68 6.39 2.12
CA LYS A 433 -24.61 6.53 3.58
C LYS A 433 -23.48 7.47 3.98
N THR A 434 -22.28 7.27 3.42
CA THR A 434 -21.13 8.15 3.69
C THR A 434 -21.44 9.60 3.31
N MET A 435 -22.09 9.84 2.18
CA MET A 435 -22.46 11.20 1.77
C MET A 435 -23.46 11.83 2.74
N GLU A 436 -24.42 11.09 3.28
CA GLU A 436 -25.33 11.61 4.30
C GLU A 436 -24.59 11.98 5.60
N GLU A 437 -23.68 11.13 6.06
CA GLU A 437 -22.83 11.40 7.23
C GLU A 437 -21.94 12.62 7.02
N VAL A 438 -21.32 12.76 5.84
CA VAL A 438 -20.54 13.93 5.45
C VAL A 438 -21.41 15.18 5.45
N LYS A 439 -22.60 15.14 4.83
CA LYS A 439 -23.55 16.28 4.82
C LYS A 439 -23.89 16.75 6.23
N GLU A 440 -24.13 15.83 7.15
CA GLU A 440 -24.38 16.14 8.56
C GLU A 440 -23.16 16.72 9.28
N TYR A 441 -21.97 16.20 8.96
CA TYR A 441 -20.71 16.70 9.51
C TYR A 441 -20.43 18.15 9.08
N LEU A 442 -20.62 18.46 7.79
CA LEU A 442 -20.41 19.80 7.22
C LEU A 442 -21.29 20.89 7.86
N LYS A 443 -22.40 20.52 8.50
CA LYS A 443 -23.27 21.45 9.24
C LYS A 443 -22.73 21.84 10.60
N LYS A 444 -21.84 21.03 11.19
CA LYS A 444 -21.49 21.10 12.62
C LYS A 444 -20.02 21.42 12.85
N ALA A 445 -19.12 20.81 12.07
CA ALA A 445 -17.68 20.91 12.32
C ALA A 445 -17.11 22.28 11.94
N PRO A 446 -16.08 22.78 12.64
CA PRO A 446 -15.44 24.04 12.27
C PRO A 446 -14.52 23.85 11.06
N PHE A 447 -14.65 24.72 10.05
CA PHE A 447 -13.79 24.71 8.87
C PHE A 447 -13.01 26.02 8.71
N VAL A 448 -11.86 25.90 8.07
CA VAL A 448 -11.18 27.03 7.43
C VAL A 448 -11.29 26.86 5.92
N CYS A 449 -11.69 27.93 5.24
CA CYS A 449 -11.66 28.04 3.79
C CYS A 449 -10.42 28.82 3.36
N THR A 450 -9.71 28.32 2.34
CA THR A 450 -8.69 29.09 1.63
C THR A 450 -8.88 28.95 0.13
N GLU A 451 -8.87 30.09 -0.55
CA GLU A 451 -9.04 30.18 -2.00
C GLU A 451 -7.72 30.51 -2.67
N ARG A 452 -7.44 29.82 -3.76
CA ARG A 452 -6.22 29.95 -4.56
C ARG A 452 -6.54 29.81 -6.03
N ILE A 453 -5.57 30.15 -6.86
CA ILE A 453 -5.65 29.89 -8.29
C ILE A 453 -4.47 29.01 -8.73
N MET A 454 -4.78 28.02 -9.55
CA MET A 454 -3.77 27.20 -10.21
C MET A 454 -3.43 27.82 -11.56
N GLY A 455 -2.14 27.95 -11.83
CA GLY A 455 -1.65 28.62 -13.02
C GLY A 455 -1.67 30.14 -12.91
N ASN A 456 -1.00 30.77 -13.88
CA ASN A 456 -0.93 32.20 -14.03
C ASN A 456 -0.68 32.52 -15.50
N ASN A 457 -1.69 32.29 -16.33
CA ASN A 457 -1.67 32.54 -17.77
C ASN A 457 -3.04 33.10 -18.25
N PRO A 458 -3.20 33.56 -19.50
CA PRO A 458 -4.49 34.08 -19.99
C PRO A 458 -5.44 32.99 -20.51
N TYR A 459 -5.07 31.71 -20.44
CA TYR A 459 -5.78 30.61 -21.11
C TYR A 459 -6.54 29.69 -20.15
N PHE A 460 -5.93 29.31 -19.03
CA PHE A 460 -6.45 28.30 -18.11
C PHE A 460 -5.93 28.53 -16.69
N ASN A 461 -6.82 28.94 -15.79
CA ASN A 461 -6.48 29.21 -14.39
C ASN A 461 -7.56 28.67 -13.43
N PRO A 462 -7.57 27.38 -13.11
CA PRO A 462 -8.55 26.82 -12.18
C PRO A 462 -8.59 27.54 -10.82
N HIS A 463 -9.79 27.79 -10.32
CA HIS A 463 -10.05 28.35 -9.00
C HIS A 463 -10.11 27.22 -7.99
N CYS A 464 -9.14 27.16 -7.09
CA CYS A 464 -8.96 26.09 -6.13
C CYS A 464 -9.43 26.53 -4.75
N THR A 465 -10.56 26.00 -4.29
CA THR A 465 -11.14 26.28 -2.99
C THR A 465 -10.98 25.07 -2.08
N LEU A 466 -10.18 25.23 -1.02
CA LEU A 466 -10.00 24.20 0.02
C LEU A 466 -10.84 24.55 1.24
N PHE A 467 -11.73 23.63 1.63
CA PHE A 467 -12.34 23.58 2.95
C PHE A 467 -11.62 22.52 3.78
N ILE A 468 -10.87 22.93 4.81
CA ILE A 468 -10.21 22.02 5.74
C ILE A 468 -10.94 22.03 7.08
N SER A 469 -11.34 20.85 7.55
CA SER A 469 -11.88 20.72 8.90
C SER A 469 -10.78 20.99 9.92
N THR A 470 -11.09 21.86 10.88
CA THR A 470 -10.18 22.24 11.98
C THR A 470 -10.61 21.68 13.32
N HIS A 471 -11.45 20.64 13.34
CA HIS A 471 -11.77 19.93 14.59
C HIS A 471 -10.46 19.44 15.26
N ARG A 472 -9.54 18.92 14.44
CA ARG A 472 -8.12 18.82 14.77
C ARG A 472 -7.41 20.13 14.40
N LYS A 473 -7.02 20.92 15.42
CA LYS A 473 -6.50 22.28 15.23
C LYS A 473 -5.18 22.35 14.45
N ASP A 474 -4.35 21.31 14.55
CA ASP A 474 -3.09 21.16 13.80
C ASP A 474 -3.31 21.02 12.28
N MET A 475 -4.52 20.66 11.84
CA MET A 475 -4.84 20.49 10.41
C MET A 475 -4.80 21.79 9.60
N ILE A 476 -4.81 22.95 10.27
CA ILE A 476 -4.63 24.26 9.62
C ILE A 476 -3.33 24.34 8.79
N ARG A 477 -2.33 23.49 9.11
CA ARG A 477 -1.10 23.34 8.31
C ARG A 477 -1.35 22.93 6.86
N LEU A 478 -2.44 22.21 6.54
CA LEU A 478 -2.77 21.79 5.17
C LEU A 478 -3.19 22.99 4.33
N ALA A 479 -4.02 23.88 4.88
CA ALA A 479 -4.33 25.16 4.24
C ALA A 479 -3.09 26.04 4.07
N HIS A 480 -2.19 26.06 5.07
CA HIS A 480 -0.90 26.75 4.93
C HIS A 480 -0.07 26.19 3.76
N MET A 481 0.02 24.87 3.65
CA MET A 481 0.77 24.20 2.58
C MET A 481 0.12 24.43 1.19
N VAL A 482 -1.20 24.43 1.06
CA VAL A 482 -1.90 24.86 -0.17
C VAL A 482 -1.55 26.30 -0.51
N ASN A 483 -1.51 27.19 0.48
CA ASN A 483 -1.15 28.59 0.29
C ASN A 483 0.30 28.81 -0.16
N GLN A 484 1.21 27.91 0.19
CA GLN A 484 2.60 27.93 -0.27
C GLN A 484 2.76 27.37 -1.69
N THR A 485 1.88 26.49 -2.12
CA THR A 485 1.98 25.77 -3.40
C THR A 485 1.26 26.50 -4.54
N LEU A 486 0.12 27.13 -4.27
CA LEU A 486 -0.73 27.78 -5.29
C LEU A 486 -0.69 29.31 -5.21
N PHE A 487 -1.12 29.97 -6.29
CA PHE A 487 -1.09 31.43 -6.42
C PHE A 487 -2.27 32.09 -5.68
N GLU A 488 -2.06 33.34 -5.26
CA GLU A 488 -3.15 34.17 -4.74
C GLU A 488 -4.24 34.35 -5.81
N THR A 489 -5.48 34.43 -5.34
CA THR A 489 -6.64 34.64 -6.21
C THR A 489 -6.49 35.92 -7.03
N ASN A 490 -7.06 35.91 -8.22
CA ASN A 490 -7.09 37.06 -9.11
C ASN A 490 -8.39 37.03 -9.94
N LYS A 491 -8.58 38.03 -10.81
CA LYS A 491 -9.82 38.19 -11.61
C LYS A 491 -9.85 37.35 -12.90
N ARG A 492 -8.91 36.41 -13.10
CA ARG A 492 -8.91 35.59 -14.32
C ARG A 492 -9.98 34.53 -14.23
N GLU A 493 -10.56 34.19 -15.37
CA GLU A 493 -11.55 33.13 -15.46
C GLU A 493 -10.88 31.75 -15.50
N GLY A 494 -11.59 30.75 -14.98
CA GLY A 494 -11.20 29.35 -15.00
C GLY A 494 -12.29 28.46 -14.43
N PRO A 495 -12.13 27.13 -14.50
CA PRO A 495 -13.05 26.20 -13.86
C PRO A 495 -12.94 26.29 -12.32
N GLU A 496 -14.06 26.07 -11.64
CA GLU A 496 -14.12 25.97 -10.18
C GLU A 496 -13.78 24.55 -9.71
N GLU A 497 -12.92 24.46 -8.71
CA GLU A 497 -12.48 23.22 -8.06
C GLU A 497 -12.64 23.35 -6.54
N PHE A 498 -13.42 22.46 -5.95
CA PHE A 498 -13.65 22.39 -4.53
C PHE A 498 -13.04 21.13 -3.94
N LEU A 499 -12.27 21.31 -2.88
CA LEU A 499 -11.68 20.22 -2.12
C LEU A 499 -12.13 20.34 -0.66
N ILE A 500 -12.75 19.29 -0.13
CA ILE A 500 -13.22 19.22 1.24
C ILE A 500 -12.39 18.16 1.95
N HIS A 501 -11.57 18.59 2.90
CA HIS A 501 -10.63 17.72 3.61
C HIS A 501 -11.06 17.58 5.07
N ILE A 502 -11.31 16.34 5.50
CA ILE A 502 -11.73 15.96 6.86
C ILE A 502 -10.74 14.90 7.40
N PRO A 503 -9.55 15.32 7.88
CA PRO A 503 -8.52 14.40 8.35
C PRO A 503 -8.88 13.53 9.55
N GLU A 504 -9.81 14.00 10.37
CA GLU A 504 -10.32 13.36 11.59
C GLU A 504 -11.40 12.31 11.34
N TRP A 505 -11.77 12.06 10.08
CA TRP A 505 -12.61 10.91 9.75
C TRP A 505 -11.94 9.61 10.19
N GLN A 506 -12.73 8.58 10.52
CA GLN A 506 -12.19 7.31 11.02
C GLN A 506 -11.23 6.70 10.00
N GLU A 507 -10.01 6.35 10.44
CA GLU A 507 -8.95 5.82 9.57
C GLU A 507 -9.37 4.53 8.87
N LYS A 508 -10.15 3.67 9.54
CA LYS A 508 -10.70 2.44 8.95
C LYS A 508 -11.68 2.70 7.79
N ASP A 509 -12.30 3.89 7.77
CA ASP A 509 -13.27 4.36 6.79
C ASP A 509 -12.65 5.40 5.82
N ARG A 510 -11.31 5.48 5.76
CA ARG A 510 -10.58 6.39 4.89
C ARG A 510 -10.97 6.19 3.43
N GLN A 511 -11.24 7.30 2.75
CA GLN A 511 -11.64 7.28 1.34
C GLN A 511 -11.43 8.65 0.69
N ILE A 512 -11.14 8.65 -0.61
CA ILE A 512 -11.02 9.83 -1.44
C ILE A 512 -12.11 9.75 -2.51
N LEU A 513 -13.12 10.62 -2.40
CA LEU A 513 -14.28 10.63 -3.29
C LEU A 513 -14.11 11.76 -4.29
N VAL A 514 -13.97 11.43 -5.57
CA VAL A 514 -13.74 12.41 -6.64
C VAL A 514 -14.97 12.48 -7.52
N PHE A 515 -15.47 13.69 -7.77
CA PHE A 515 -16.61 13.97 -8.62
C PHE A 515 -16.19 14.90 -9.77
N PRO A 516 -15.53 14.37 -10.83
CA PRO A 516 -14.86 15.20 -11.83
C PRO A 516 -15.78 16.16 -12.59
N GLU A 517 -17.02 15.74 -12.86
CA GLU A 517 -17.97 16.50 -13.67
C GLU A 517 -18.52 17.74 -12.96
N ILE A 518 -18.42 17.79 -11.63
CA ILE A 518 -18.85 18.94 -10.81
C ILE A 518 -17.68 19.66 -10.13
N GLY A 519 -16.44 19.21 -10.33
CA GLY A 519 -15.26 19.86 -9.75
C GLY A 519 -15.10 19.64 -8.25
N VAL A 520 -15.64 18.56 -7.67
CA VAL A 520 -15.63 18.34 -6.21
C VAL A 520 -14.77 17.14 -5.83
N THR A 521 -13.96 17.27 -4.78
CA THR A 521 -13.24 16.14 -4.15
C THR A 521 -13.42 16.16 -2.63
N PHE A 522 -13.80 15.02 -2.04
CA PHE A 522 -13.77 14.82 -0.59
C PHE A 522 -12.59 13.94 -0.21
N ILE A 523 -11.81 14.37 0.79
CA ILE A 523 -10.68 13.65 1.36
C ILE A 523 -11.04 13.33 2.81
N LEU A 524 -11.25 12.05 3.13
CA LEU A 524 -11.69 11.61 4.45
C LEU A 524 -10.64 10.71 5.10
N GLY A 525 -10.21 11.04 6.32
CA GLY A 525 -9.49 10.13 7.21
C GLY A 525 -7.98 10.00 6.95
N THR A 526 -7.40 11.01 6.32
CA THR A 526 -5.95 11.14 6.09
C THR A 526 -5.54 12.57 6.38
N ASP A 527 -4.33 12.77 6.89
CA ASP A 527 -3.78 14.08 7.21
C ASP A 527 -2.53 14.42 6.37
N TYR A 528 -2.33 13.68 5.28
CA TYR A 528 -1.21 13.83 4.34
C TYR A 528 -1.48 14.92 3.29
N TYR A 529 -0.63 15.95 3.24
CA TYR A 529 -0.78 17.07 2.30
C TYR A 529 -0.76 16.66 0.82
N GLY A 530 -0.10 15.55 0.48
CA GLY A 530 -0.06 15.09 -0.90
C GLY A 530 -1.44 14.79 -1.51
N GLU A 531 -2.48 14.58 -0.70
CA GLU A 531 -3.85 14.44 -1.18
C GLU A 531 -4.47 15.78 -1.60
N ASP A 532 -4.18 16.87 -0.89
CA ASP A 532 -4.64 18.22 -1.29
C ASP A 532 -4.05 18.62 -2.63
N LYS A 533 -2.72 18.55 -2.74
CA LYS A 533 -1.99 18.90 -3.97
C LYS A 533 -2.47 18.06 -5.15
N LYS A 534 -2.52 16.73 -4.99
CA LYS A 534 -2.91 15.84 -6.09
C LYS A 534 -4.42 15.79 -6.33
N GLY A 535 -5.24 16.21 -5.38
CA GLY A 535 -6.68 16.44 -5.55
C GLY A 535 -6.94 17.55 -6.57
N PHE A 536 -6.39 18.75 -6.32
CA PHE A 536 -6.50 19.87 -7.26
C PHE A 536 -5.87 19.55 -8.62
N LEU A 537 -4.62 19.06 -8.65
CA LEU A 537 -3.94 18.79 -9.93
C LEU A 537 -4.71 17.78 -10.82
N ARG A 538 -5.31 16.75 -10.22
CA ARG A 538 -6.13 15.76 -10.92
C ARG A 538 -7.37 16.39 -11.55
N MET A 539 -8.07 17.22 -10.80
CA MET A 539 -9.27 17.92 -11.28
C MET A 539 -8.91 18.90 -12.40
N ALA A 540 -7.82 19.64 -12.23
CA ALA A 540 -7.32 20.57 -13.24
C ALA A 540 -6.92 19.87 -14.54
N MET A 541 -6.29 18.70 -14.47
CA MET A 541 -5.99 17.90 -15.66
C MET A 541 -7.26 17.42 -16.38
N TRP A 542 -8.29 17.03 -15.63
CA TRP A 542 -9.59 16.69 -16.20
C TRP A 542 -10.22 17.88 -16.94
N PHE A 543 -10.26 19.06 -16.32
CA PHE A 543 -10.81 20.26 -16.97
C PHE A 543 -9.97 20.75 -18.16
N ALA A 544 -8.65 20.67 -18.07
CA ALA A 544 -7.76 20.98 -19.19
C ALA A 544 -8.07 20.08 -20.39
N LYS A 545 -8.31 18.78 -20.15
CA LYS A 545 -8.71 17.81 -21.18
C LYS A 545 -10.03 18.17 -21.85
N GLN A 546 -11.01 18.67 -21.08
CA GLN A 546 -12.29 19.14 -21.63
C GLN A 546 -12.15 20.39 -22.50
N GLN A 547 -11.11 21.20 -22.25
CA GLN A 547 -10.77 22.38 -23.06
C GLN A 547 -9.79 22.07 -24.20
N GLY A 548 -9.61 20.80 -24.56
CA GLY A 548 -8.77 20.38 -25.68
C GLY A 548 -7.26 20.41 -25.37
N MET A 549 -6.85 20.59 -24.12
CA MET A 549 -5.45 20.47 -23.70
C MET A 549 -5.15 19.04 -23.23
N LEU A 550 -3.91 18.80 -22.80
CA LEU A 550 -3.47 17.54 -22.23
C LEU A 550 -2.73 17.77 -20.91
N GLY A 551 -3.19 17.12 -19.83
CA GLY A 551 -2.53 17.15 -18.53
C GLY A 551 -1.32 16.21 -18.49
N LEU A 552 -0.14 16.74 -18.22
CA LEU A 552 1.10 15.97 -18.18
C LEU A 552 1.73 16.01 -16.79
N HIS A 553 2.12 14.85 -16.28
CA HIS A 553 2.92 14.74 -15.06
C HIS A 553 4.42 14.86 -15.39
N ALA A 554 4.82 16.04 -15.86
CA ALA A 554 6.18 16.33 -16.30
C ALA A 554 6.74 17.61 -15.65
N GLY A 555 8.05 17.61 -15.39
CA GLY A 555 8.80 18.83 -15.14
C GLY A 555 9.01 19.62 -16.43
N ALA A 556 9.16 20.93 -16.33
CA ALA A 556 9.22 21.86 -17.45
C ALA A 556 10.29 22.92 -17.22
N LYS A 557 11.14 23.13 -18.23
CA LYS A 557 12.18 24.17 -18.21
C LYS A 557 12.50 24.70 -19.60
N ILE A 558 13.08 25.90 -19.64
CA ILE A 558 13.72 26.45 -20.84
C ILE A 558 15.22 26.19 -20.75
N ILE A 559 15.84 25.85 -21.87
CA ILE A 559 17.28 25.67 -22.00
C ILE A 559 17.79 26.57 -23.11
N ARG A 560 18.85 27.32 -22.82
CA ARG A 560 19.68 28.00 -23.82
C ARG A 560 21.02 27.30 -23.89
N ALA A 561 21.36 26.81 -25.07
CA ALA A 561 22.59 26.09 -25.31
C ALA A 561 23.24 26.58 -26.60
N ARG A 562 24.56 26.60 -26.63
CA ARG A 562 25.31 26.89 -27.84
C ARG A 562 25.32 25.65 -28.72
N ASP A 563 24.72 25.78 -29.89
CA ASP A 563 24.72 24.71 -30.88
C ASP A 563 26.14 24.54 -31.44
N ALA A 564 26.70 23.35 -31.31
CA ALA A 564 28.09 23.09 -31.68
C ALA A 564 28.35 23.22 -33.19
N LYS A 565 27.31 23.05 -34.03
CA LYS A 565 27.43 23.14 -35.49
C LYS A 565 27.41 24.58 -35.99
N SER A 566 26.50 25.41 -35.45
CA SER A 566 26.27 26.79 -35.90
C SER A 566 26.93 27.85 -35.02
N GLY A 567 27.34 27.50 -33.81
CA GLY A 567 27.87 28.43 -32.80
C GLY A 567 26.83 29.38 -32.20
N LYS A 568 25.56 29.33 -32.65
CA LYS A 568 24.47 30.19 -32.18
C LYS A 568 23.89 29.65 -30.88
N ILE A 569 23.38 30.55 -30.03
CA ILE A 569 22.55 30.16 -28.88
C ILE A 569 21.18 29.76 -29.42
N LYS A 570 20.80 28.51 -29.18
CA LYS A 570 19.45 27.99 -29.43
C LYS A 570 18.65 27.95 -28.14
N LYS A 571 17.35 28.16 -28.26
CA LYS A 571 16.39 28.15 -27.15
C LYS A 571 15.44 26.97 -27.32
N TYR A 572 15.46 26.08 -26.33
CA TYR A 572 14.62 24.90 -26.25
C TYR A 572 13.67 25.00 -25.07
N SER A 573 12.48 24.48 -25.25
CA SER A 573 11.68 23.98 -24.12
C SER A 573 12.03 22.52 -23.88
N MET A 574 12.01 22.09 -22.62
CA MET A 574 12.21 20.70 -22.25
C MET A 574 11.12 20.25 -21.27
N LEU A 575 10.44 19.17 -21.63
CA LEU A 575 9.54 18.42 -20.76
C LEU A 575 10.25 17.16 -20.28
N ILE A 576 10.18 16.89 -18.99
CA ILE A 576 10.85 15.76 -18.34
C ILE A 576 9.80 14.92 -17.63
N PHE A 577 9.50 13.75 -18.20
CA PHE A 577 8.60 12.75 -17.64
C PHE A 577 9.38 11.79 -16.74
N GLY A 578 8.70 11.19 -15.78
CA GLY A 578 9.30 10.18 -14.92
C GLY A 578 8.43 9.89 -13.70
N LEU A 579 8.40 8.62 -13.30
CA LEU A 579 7.76 8.21 -12.05
C LEU A 579 8.48 8.82 -10.83
N THR A 580 7.83 8.79 -9.67
CA THR A 580 8.43 9.30 -8.42
C THR A 580 9.77 8.61 -8.15
N ALA A 581 10.77 9.38 -7.69
CA ALA A 581 12.12 8.89 -7.39
C ALA A 581 12.93 8.31 -8.58
N THR A 582 12.60 8.70 -9.81
CA THR A 582 13.39 8.37 -11.03
C THR A 582 14.38 9.46 -11.46
N GLY A 583 14.29 10.67 -10.89
CA GLY A 583 15.17 11.80 -11.24
C GLY A 583 14.49 12.97 -11.96
N LYS A 584 13.15 12.96 -12.12
CA LYS A 584 12.35 14.04 -12.73
C LYS A 584 12.66 15.43 -12.15
N THR A 585 12.39 15.65 -10.87
CA THR A 585 12.62 16.95 -10.21
C THR A 585 14.10 17.31 -10.20
N THR A 586 14.98 16.31 -10.01
CA THR A 586 16.44 16.48 -10.06
C THR A 586 16.87 17.13 -11.37
N HIS A 587 16.59 16.52 -12.52
CA HIS A 587 17.04 17.04 -13.81
C HIS A 587 16.24 18.25 -14.30
N THR A 588 15.02 18.43 -13.79
CA THR A 588 14.26 19.67 -14.01
C THR A 588 14.96 20.86 -13.36
N CYS A 589 15.42 20.70 -12.12
CA CYS A 589 16.07 21.77 -11.35
C CYS A 589 17.61 21.82 -11.48
N HIS A 590 18.22 20.96 -12.30
CA HIS A 590 19.68 20.92 -12.52
C HIS A 590 20.13 21.90 -13.62
N ASP A 591 21.32 22.49 -13.51
CA ASP A 591 21.83 23.44 -14.53
C ASP A 591 22.48 22.77 -15.76
N HIS A 592 22.78 21.48 -15.63
CA HIS A 592 23.42 20.62 -16.63
C HIS A 592 24.81 21.09 -17.07
N GLY A 593 25.47 21.94 -16.27
CA GLY A 593 26.76 22.54 -16.62
C GLY A 593 26.68 23.55 -17.76
N LEU A 594 25.49 24.10 -18.07
CA LEU A 594 25.29 25.14 -19.07
C LEU A 594 25.61 26.52 -18.49
N THR A 595 26.88 26.75 -18.17
CA THR A 595 27.36 27.96 -17.46
C THR A 595 28.10 28.95 -18.36
N GLU A 596 28.32 28.60 -19.64
CA GLU A 596 29.00 29.46 -20.60
C GLU A 596 28.19 30.72 -20.93
N LYS A 597 28.88 31.75 -21.44
CA LYS A 597 28.24 33.02 -21.80
C LYS A 597 27.12 32.81 -22.83
N GLY A 598 25.90 33.16 -22.43
CA GLY A 598 24.68 33.05 -23.25
C GLY A 598 23.97 31.70 -23.14
N GLU A 599 24.59 30.70 -22.51
CA GLU A 599 23.93 29.46 -22.11
C GLU A 599 23.24 29.62 -20.75
N GLY A 600 22.36 28.68 -20.44
CA GLY A 600 21.72 28.60 -19.13
C GLY A 600 20.39 27.87 -19.17
N ILE A 601 19.77 27.75 -18.01
CA ILE A 601 18.45 27.16 -17.87
C ILE A 601 17.50 28.09 -17.14
N GLU A 602 16.21 27.90 -17.35
CA GLU A 602 15.14 28.54 -16.59
C GLU A 602 14.10 27.49 -16.16
N ILE A 603 13.91 27.31 -14.86
CA ILE A 603 12.99 26.34 -14.25
C ILE A 603 11.59 26.94 -14.23
N ALA A 604 10.63 26.27 -14.86
CA ALA A 604 9.25 26.74 -14.97
C ALA A 604 8.30 25.97 -14.03
N GLN A 605 8.35 24.64 -14.04
CA GLN A 605 7.49 23.76 -13.24
C GLN A 605 8.22 22.43 -12.98
N ASP A 606 7.98 21.74 -11.86
CA ASP A 606 8.63 20.46 -11.54
C ASP A 606 7.73 19.23 -11.66
N ASP A 607 6.41 19.42 -11.67
CA ASP A 607 5.49 18.30 -11.44
C ASP A 607 4.41 18.09 -12.50
N VAL A 608 3.42 18.99 -12.61
CA VAL A 608 2.28 18.88 -13.55
C VAL A 608 2.19 20.12 -14.41
N VAL A 609 1.92 19.94 -15.71
CA VAL A 609 1.72 21.01 -16.68
C VAL A 609 0.60 20.68 -17.66
N PHE A 610 0.07 21.70 -18.36
CA PHE A 610 -0.91 21.49 -19.43
C PHE A 610 -0.30 21.78 -20.79
N LEU A 611 -0.24 20.76 -21.65
CA LEU A 611 0.23 20.88 -23.03
C LEU A 611 -0.93 21.33 -23.93
N ARG A 612 -0.66 22.35 -24.74
CA ARG A 612 -1.57 22.88 -25.77
C ARG A 612 -1.18 22.35 -27.16
N GLU A 613 -2.10 22.48 -28.11
CA GLU A 613 -1.91 22.01 -29.50
C GLU A 613 -0.77 22.72 -30.26
N ASP A 614 -0.42 23.94 -29.87
CA ASP A 614 0.75 24.69 -30.38
C ASP A 614 2.07 24.30 -29.68
N CYS A 615 2.01 23.25 -28.86
CA CYS A 615 3.07 22.76 -28.00
C CYS A 615 3.62 23.81 -27.01
N SER A 616 2.89 24.89 -26.74
CA SER A 616 3.09 25.69 -25.54
C SER A 616 2.64 24.89 -24.30
N VAL A 617 3.22 25.24 -23.15
CA VAL A 617 3.00 24.51 -21.90
C VAL A 617 2.59 25.49 -20.83
N LEU A 618 1.47 25.24 -20.16
CA LEU A 618 0.98 26.05 -19.06
C LEU A 618 1.42 25.43 -17.73
N GLY A 619 2.09 26.23 -16.89
CA GLY A 619 2.49 25.82 -15.55
C GLY A 619 1.34 25.91 -14.54
N THR A 620 1.41 25.11 -13.47
CA THR A 620 0.32 24.92 -12.49
C THR A 620 0.59 25.58 -11.15
N GLU A 621 1.77 25.36 -10.57
CA GLU A 621 2.09 25.68 -9.18
C GLU A 621 3.18 26.76 -9.06
N ARG A 622 3.25 27.43 -7.90
CA ARG A 622 4.35 28.35 -7.53
C ARG A 622 5.35 27.75 -6.54
N GLY A 623 4.93 26.74 -5.78
CA GLY A 623 5.77 25.95 -4.90
C GLY A 623 5.93 24.54 -5.44
N PHE A 624 7.14 23.98 -5.33
CA PHE A 624 7.47 22.65 -5.84
C PHE A 624 7.53 21.66 -4.68
N TYR A 625 6.71 20.61 -4.75
CA TYR A 625 6.54 19.62 -3.67
C TYR A 625 7.45 18.41 -3.88
N LEU A 626 8.73 18.55 -3.54
CA LEU A 626 9.74 17.52 -3.78
C LEU A 626 9.84 16.51 -2.63
N LYS A 627 10.41 15.36 -2.96
CA LYS A 627 10.93 14.41 -1.98
C LYS A 627 12.28 14.89 -1.46
N THR A 628 12.50 14.92 -0.15
CA THR A 628 13.74 15.45 0.45
C THR A 628 14.84 14.41 0.57
N GLU A 629 14.50 13.12 0.55
CA GLU A 629 15.48 12.03 0.54
C GLU A 629 16.50 12.21 -0.59
N GLY A 630 17.79 12.13 -0.25
CA GLY A 630 18.89 12.25 -1.20
C GLY A 630 19.23 13.68 -1.62
N VAL A 631 18.57 14.72 -1.08
CA VAL A 631 18.96 16.11 -1.32
C VAL A 631 20.39 16.34 -0.83
N ASN A 632 21.28 16.66 -1.77
CA ASN A 632 22.71 16.80 -1.52
C ASN A 632 23.22 18.18 -2.00
N PRO A 633 23.97 18.93 -1.18
CA PRO A 633 24.44 20.27 -1.54
C PRO A 633 25.47 20.29 -2.69
N GLU A 634 26.22 19.21 -2.90
CA GLU A 634 27.25 19.10 -3.94
C GLU A 634 26.63 18.72 -5.29
N ILE A 635 25.74 17.72 -5.30
CA ILE A 635 25.15 17.15 -6.52
C ILE A 635 23.91 17.94 -6.96
N GLN A 636 23.15 18.51 -6.01
CA GLN A 636 21.89 19.22 -6.26
C GLN A 636 21.88 20.61 -5.58
N PRO A 637 22.88 21.48 -5.87
CA PRO A 637 23.05 22.74 -5.16
C PRO A 637 21.85 23.67 -5.26
N LEU A 638 21.16 23.68 -6.41
CA LEU A 638 19.98 24.52 -6.63
C LEU A 638 18.78 24.09 -5.76
N ILE A 639 18.54 22.78 -5.67
CA ILE A 639 17.49 22.22 -4.81
C ILE A 639 17.85 22.46 -3.34
N TYR A 640 19.09 22.14 -2.94
CA TYR A 640 19.55 22.33 -1.57
C TYR A 640 19.40 23.80 -1.13
N ASN A 641 19.80 24.76 -1.97
CA ASN A 641 19.63 26.18 -1.68
C ASN A 641 18.16 26.58 -1.52
N ALA A 642 17.24 26.01 -2.31
CA ALA A 642 15.83 26.33 -2.24
C ALA A 642 15.15 25.74 -0.99
N VAL A 643 15.44 24.48 -0.63
CA VAL A 643 14.83 23.85 0.56
C VAL A 643 15.38 24.39 1.88
N THR A 644 16.57 25.01 1.87
CA THR A 644 17.17 25.63 3.06
C THR A 644 16.77 27.09 3.26
N LYS A 645 15.80 27.61 2.50
CA LYS A 645 15.24 28.95 2.72
C LYS A 645 14.18 28.97 3.82
N PRO A 646 13.98 30.11 4.51
CA PRO A 646 12.96 30.25 5.55
C PRO A 646 11.51 30.05 5.06
N ASN A 647 11.27 30.20 3.75
CA ASN A 647 9.94 30.05 3.15
C ASN A 647 9.64 28.62 2.67
N ALA A 648 10.59 27.69 2.79
CA ALA A 648 10.30 26.29 2.54
C ALA A 648 9.36 25.73 3.63
N VAL A 649 8.65 24.65 3.35
CA VAL A 649 7.83 23.94 4.34
C VAL A 649 8.08 22.45 4.21
N PHE A 650 8.32 21.77 5.33
CA PHE A 650 8.58 20.34 5.34
C PHE A 650 7.40 19.53 5.87
N GLU A 651 7.28 18.30 5.37
CA GLU A 651 6.37 17.30 5.89
C GLU A 651 7.14 15.98 6.09
N ASN A 652 7.09 15.42 7.30
CA ASN A 652 7.71 14.15 7.67
C ASN A 652 9.24 14.09 7.51
N VAL A 653 9.94 15.23 7.54
CA VAL A 653 11.40 15.25 7.57
C VAL A 653 11.88 15.11 9.02
N VAL A 654 12.96 14.38 9.26
CA VAL A 654 13.55 14.29 10.60
C VAL A 654 14.22 15.61 10.95
N VAL A 655 13.78 16.20 12.07
CA VAL A 655 14.34 17.41 12.65
C VAL A 655 14.64 17.14 14.11
N ASP A 656 15.87 17.40 14.57
CA ASP A 656 16.23 17.17 15.97
C ASP A 656 15.81 18.31 16.90
N TYR A 657 16.09 18.14 18.20
CA TYR A 657 15.74 19.10 19.24
C TYR A 657 16.49 20.44 19.13
N GLN A 658 17.56 20.52 18.33
CA GLN A 658 18.30 21.74 18.04
C GLN A 658 17.81 22.42 16.75
N GLY A 659 16.89 21.77 16.02
CA GLY A 659 16.38 22.23 14.74
C GLY A 659 17.22 21.78 13.54
N GLU A 660 18.20 20.89 13.71
CA GLU A 660 18.97 20.33 12.60
C GLU A 660 18.09 19.45 11.73
N VAL A 661 18.25 19.55 10.41
CA VAL A 661 17.41 18.85 9.43
C VAL A 661 18.21 17.73 8.78
N TYR A 662 17.69 16.51 8.84
CA TYR A 662 18.33 15.32 8.28
C TYR A 662 17.59 14.83 7.05
N PHE A 663 17.91 15.40 5.88
CA PHE A 663 17.19 15.11 4.64
C PHE A 663 17.26 13.65 4.18
N GLY A 664 18.34 12.94 4.51
CA GLY A 664 18.52 11.53 4.16
C GLY A 664 18.08 10.54 5.25
N ASP A 665 17.52 11.03 6.36
CA ASP A 665 17.05 10.16 7.45
C ASP A 665 15.61 9.71 7.18
N GLU A 666 15.45 8.40 6.98
CA GLU A 666 14.16 7.77 6.66
C GLU A 666 13.45 7.18 7.90
N THR A 667 13.93 7.47 9.12
CA THR A 667 13.41 6.90 10.38
C THR A 667 11.88 7.08 10.51
N LEU A 668 11.35 8.23 10.11
CA LEU A 668 9.89 8.48 10.12
C LEU A 668 9.20 7.91 8.88
N THR A 669 9.84 8.03 7.72
CA THR A 669 9.36 7.54 6.43
C THR A 669 10.42 7.79 5.36
N GLY A 670 10.53 6.86 4.41
CA GLY A 670 11.23 7.11 3.15
C GLY A 670 10.51 8.11 2.24
N ASN A 671 9.41 8.76 2.64
CA ASN A 671 8.68 9.76 1.84
C ASN A 671 8.63 11.14 2.52
N GLY A 672 9.75 11.58 3.11
CA GLY A 672 9.91 12.97 3.56
C GLY A 672 9.77 13.96 2.41
N ARG A 673 9.08 15.09 2.64
CA ARG A 673 8.70 16.05 1.60
C ARG A 673 9.02 17.48 1.98
N GLY A 674 9.23 18.31 0.96
CA GLY A 674 9.43 19.74 1.10
C GLY A 674 8.73 20.53 0.00
N ILE A 675 8.10 21.65 0.36
CA ILE A 675 7.63 22.67 -0.58
C ILE A 675 8.74 23.71 -0.70
N MET A 676 9.46 23.72 -1.82
CA MET A 676 10.43 24.77 -2.14
C MET A 676 9.77 25.87 -2.98
N GLN A 677 10.05 27.14 -2.68
CA GLN A 677 9.47 28.22 -3.46
C GLN A 677 10.24 28.39 -4.78
N ARG A 678 9.51 28.50 -5.89
CA ARG A 678 10.11 28.73 -7.20
C ARG A 678 10.97 30.01 -7.23
N GLU A 679 10.61 31.01 -6.43
CA GLU A 679 11.38 32.26 -6.28
C GLU A 679 12.80 32.04 -5.74
N ASP A 680 13.03 30.99 -4.95
CA ASP A 680 14.32 30.72 -4.30
C ASP A 680 15.39 30.17 -5.27
N PHE A 681 15.00 29.86 -6.52
CA PHE A 681 15.94 29.51 -7.59
C PHE A 681 16.64 30.74 -8.21
N GLY A 682 16.25 31.96 -7.83
CA GLY A 682 16.93 33.19 -8.24
C GLY A 682 17.03 33.33 -9.77
N ARG A 683 18.26 33.47 -10.29
CA ARG A 683 18.51 33.63 -11.73
C ARG A 683 18.11 32.42 -12.59
N PHE A 684 17.97 31.24 -11.97
CA PHE A 684 17.57 30.01 -12.66
C PHE A 684 16.05 29.87 -12.75
N LYS A 685 15.29 30.80 -12.17
CA LYS A 685 13.84 30.83 -12.27
C LYS A 685 13.42 31.33 -13.64
N ALA A 686 12.46 30.66 -14.26
CA ALA A 686 11.79 31.20 -15.44
C ALA A 686 10.99 32.48 -15.12
N LYS A 687 10.97 33.42 -16.06
CA LYS A 687 10.15 34.65 -15.90
C LYS A 687 8.66 34.33 -15.75
N SER A 688 8.18 33.32 -16.48
CA SER A 688 6.84 32.78 -16.40
C SER A 688 6.89 31.32 -15.94
N ILE A 689 5.79 30.80 -15.39
CA ILE A 689 5.63 29.36 -15.16
C ILE A 689 5.25 28.60 -16.44
N ASN A 690 4.99 29.32 -17.53
CA ASN A 690 4.61 28.76 -18.82
C ASN A 690 5.82 28.67 -19.76
N LEU A 691 5.79 27.69 -20.67
CA LEU A 691 6.71 27.61 -21.80
C LEU A 691 6.04 28.17 -23.07
N PRO A 692 6.79 28.90 -23.91
CA PRO A 692 6.25 29.50 -25.12
C PRO A 692 5.87 28.43 -26.16
N PRO A 693 5.05 28.78 -27.17
CA PRO A 693 4.73 27.88 -28.27
C PRO A 693 5.98 27.47 -29.05
N VAL A 694 5.92 26.29 -29.69
CA VAL A 694 7.08 25.72 -30.39
C VAL A 694 7.51 26.57 -31.61
N SER A 695 6.62 27.41 -32.14
CA SER A 695 6.93 28.38 -33.19
C SER A 695 8.01 29.40 -32.77
N GLU A 696 8.06 29.78 -31.49
CA GLU A 696 9.03 30.72 -30.91
C GLU A 696 10.34 30.08 -30.42
N LEU A 697 10.47 28.76 -30.59
CA LEU A 697 11.58 27.97 -30.10
C LEU A 697 12.37 27.35 -31.26
N ASP A 698 13.64 27.03 -31.00
CA ASP A 698 14.44 26.18 -31.89
C ASP A 698 13.98 24.72 -31.81
N GLY A 699 13.35 24.31 -30.71
CA GLY A 699 12.69 23.02 -30.58
C GLY A 699 12.07 22.77 -29.20
N LEU A 700 11.28 21.71 -29.12
CA LEU A 700 10.76 21.15 -27.88
C LEU A 700 11.37 19.76 -27.68
N ILE A 701 12.05 19.57 -26.56
CA ILE A 701 12.65 18.30 -26.17
C ILE A 701 11.73 17.61 -25.17
N ILE A 702 11.38 16.36 -25.44
CA ILE A 702 10.58 15.53 -24.56
C ILE A 702 11.46 14.38 -24.08
N ALA A 703 11.83 14.41 -22.81
CA ALA A 703 12.67 13.40 -22.18
C ALA A 703 11.83 12.52 -21.26
N PHE A 704 11.79 11.22 -21.55
CA PHE A 704 11.19 10.20 -20.70
C PHE A 704 12.28 9.61 -19.81
N ILE A 705 12.25 9.93 -18.52
CA ILE A 705 13.13 9.29 -17.55
C ILE A 705 12.52 7.96 -17.13
N THR A 706 13.29 6.89 -17.31
CA THR A 706 12.96 5.55 -16.82
C THR A 706 14.07 5.06 -15.90
N ARG A 707 13.74 4.12 -15.01
CA ARG A 707 14.74 3.42 -14.22
C ARG A 707 14.69 1.94 -14.57
N ARG A 708 15.70 1.46 -15.28
CA ARG A 708 15.91 0.06 -15.63
C ARG A 708 17.35 -0.31 -15.33
N ASN A 709 17.59 -1.55 -14.95
CA ASN A 709 18.90 -2.00 -14.47
C ASN A 709 19.60 -3.00 -15.42
N THR A 710 18.90 -3.48 -16.46
CA THR A 710 19.35 -4.58 -17.31
C THR A 710 19.90 -4.11 -18.66
N VAL A 711 19.10 -4.19 -19.73
CA VAL A 711 19.54 -4.01 -21.13
C VAL A 711 19.04 -2.73 -21.80
N VAL A 712 18.27 -1.89 -21.09
CA VAL A 712 17.79 -0.62 -21.66
C VAL A 712 18.95 0.37 -21.76
N PRO A 713 19.24 0.94 -22.96
CA PRO A 713 20.32 1.90 -23.14
C PRO A 713 20.22 3.10 -22.20
N ILE A 714 21.37 3.66 -21.79
CA ILE A 714 21.41 4.83 -20.89
C ILE A 714 20.71 6.05 -21.50
N ALA A 715 20.78 6.22 -22.82
CA ALA A 715 19.96 7.17 -23.55
C ALA A 715 19.61 6.64 -24.94
N SER A 716 18.39 6.88 -25.39
CA SER A 716 17.93 6.58 -26.74
C SER A 716 17.26 7.82 -27.33
N LYS A 717 17.62 8.19 -28.54
CA LYS A 717 16.87 9.15 -29.36
C LYS A 717 15.77 8.39 -30.09
N LEU A 718 14.54 8.84 -29.90
CA LEU A 718 13.33 8.19 -30.35
C LEU A 718 12.74 8.90 -31.57
N THR A 719 12.02 8.16 -32.41
CA THR A 719 11.04 8.76 -33.33
C THR A 719 9.84 9.32 -32.54
N LEU A 720 8.93 10.04 -33.21
CA LEU A 720 7.74 10.57 -32.55
C LEU A 720 6.78 9.45 -32.11
N GLU A 721 6.65 8.41 -32.94
CA GLU A 721 5.86 7.21 -32.66
C GLU A 721 6.44 6.45 -31.45
N GLN A 722 7.77 6.27 -31.42
CA GLN A 722 8.47 5.70 -30.27
C GLN A 722 8.34 6.58 -29.02
N GLY A 723 8.32 7.91 -29.18
CA GLY A 723 8.05 8.86 -28.10
C GLY A 723 6.64 8.73 -27.52
N ALA A 724 5.63 8.60 -28.39
CA ALA A 724 4.25 8.33 -27.96
C ALA A 724 4.13 6.94 -27.30
N ALA A 725 4.87 5.94 -27.78
CA ALA A 725 4.95 4.63 -27.13
C ALA A 725 5.62 4.72 -25.75
N ALA A 726 6.70 5.48 -25.61
CA ALA A 726 7.35 5.72 -24.32
C ALA A 726 6.42 6.43 -23.33
N PHE A 727 5.60 7.39 -23.81
CA PHE A 727 4.54 8.00 -23.01
C PHE A 727 3.51 6.96 -22.53
N MET A 728 2.99 6.11 -23.43
CA MET A 728 2.00 5.08 -23.08
C MET A 728 2.55 3.97 -22.18
N LEU A 729 3.83 3.65 -22.31
CA LEU A 729 4.51 2.69 -21.45
C LEU A 729 4.72 3.27 -20.04
N GLY A 730 5.17 4.53 -19.96
CA GLY A 730 5.58 5.20 -18.72
C GLY A 730 6.29 4.27 -17.75
N GLU A 731 7.27 3.55 -18.28
CA GLU A 731 7.85 2.39 -17.63
C GLU A 731 8.96 2.77 -16.65
N SER A 732 9.10 1.97 -15.60
CA SER A 732 10.20 2.01 -14.63
C SER A 732 10.30 0.66 -13.93
N ILE A 733 11.18 0.56 -12.94
CA ILE A 733 11.09 -0.42 -11.86
C ILE A 733 10.54 0.23 -10.58
N GLU A 734 9.88 -0.57 -9.74
CA GLU A 734 9.55 -0.19 -8.38
C GLU A 734 10.84 0.03 -7.61
N THR A 735 10.93 1.14 -6.89
CA THR A 735 12.13 1.46 -6.11
C THR A 735 11.96 0.96 -4.68
N SER A 736 13.08 0.62 -4.02
CA SER A 736 13.06 0.29 -2.60
C SER A 736 12.46 1.40 -1.73
N ALA A 737 12.60 2.65 -2.17
CA ALA A 737 12.05 3.83 -1.49
C ALA A 737 10.54 4.06 -1.75
N SER A 738 9.92 3.26 -2.62
CA SER A 738 8.48 3.30 -2.93
C SER A 738 7.76 2.09 -2.32
N ASP A 739 8.25 0.88 -2.61
CA ASP A 739 7.86 -0.35 -1.92
C ASP A 739 9.08 -1.29 -1.82
N PRO A 740 9.73 -1.40 -0.64
CA PRO A 740 10.89 -2.27 -0.43
C PRO A 740 10.65 -3.72 -0.84
N LYS A 741 9.40 -4.22 -0.71
CA LYS A 741 9.04 -5.62 -0.97
C LYS A 741 8.92 -5.94 -2.46
N ARG A 742 8.77 -4.91 -3.30
CA ARG A 742 8.57 -5.00 -4.74
C ARG A 742 9.72 -4.40 -5.53
N ALA A 743 10.78 -3.94 -4.85
CA ALA A 743 11.93 -3.30 -5.46
C ALA A 743 12.50 -4.16 -6.63
N GLY A 744 12.66 -3.52 -7.79
CA GLY A 744 13.13 -4.18 -9.02
C GLY A 744 12.03 -4.76 -9.91
N GLU A 745 10.76 -4.80 -9.48
CA GLU A 745 9.64 -5.20 -10.33
C GLU A 745 9.34 -4.14 -11.41
N SER A 746 9.04 -4.57 -12.64
CA SER A 746 8.55 -3.68 -13.70
C SER A 746 7.24 -2.99 -13.28
N VAL A 747 7.21 -1.67 -13.41
CA VAL A 747 6.00 -0.84 -13.23
C VAL A 747 5.76 -0.06 -14.52
N ARG A 748 4.48 0.10 -14.90
CA ARG A 748 4.04 0.87 -16.07
C ARG A 748 2.85 1.71 -15.67
N GLU A 749 2.85 2.96 -16.12
CA GLU A 749 1.84 3.97 -15.77
C GLU A 749 1.75 4.98 -16.92
N VAL A 750 0.60 5.09 -17.59
CA VAL A 750 0.46 5.93 -18.79
C VAL A 750 0.84 7.38 -18.48
N GLY A 751 1.74 7.95 -19.27
CA GLY A 751 2.28 9.30 -19.09
C GLY A 751 3.02 9.51 -17.78
N THR A 752 3.40 8.43 -17.08
CA THR A 752 3.86 8.44 -15.68
C THR A 752 2.86 9.14 -14.74
N ASN A 753 1.57 9.13 -15.09
CA ASN A 753 0.52 9.94 -14.50
C ASN A 753 -0.61 9.09 -13.89
N PRO A 754 -0.56 8.77 -12.59
CA PRO A 754 -1.58 7.96 -11.92
C PRO A 754 -2.88 8.74 -11.62
N PHE A 755 -3.05 9.94 -12.18
CA PHE A 755 -4.17 10.85 -11.91
C PHE A 755 -5.07 11.08 -13.12
N ILE A 756 -4.87 10.32 -14.21
CA ILE A 756 -5.69 10.41 -15.41
C ILE A 756 -7.14 10.03 -15.06
N ILE A 757 -8.08 10.83 -15.57
CA ILE A 757 -9.53 10.56 -15.52
C ILE A 757 -10.01 10.26 -16.94
N GLY A 758 -10.72 9.14 -17.08
CA GLY A 758 -11.25 8.64 -18.34
C GLY A 758 -10.28 7.73 -19.09
N ASP A 759 -10.43 7.68 -20.41
CA ASP A 759 -9.73 6.72 -21.27
C ASP A 759 -8.24 7.06 -21.47
N TYR A 760 -7.36 6.11 -21.15
CA TYR A 760 -5.92 6.17 -21.34
C TYR A 760 -5.50 6.19 -22.82
N ALA A 761 -6.23 5.52 -23.72
CA ALA A 761 -5.91 5.53 -25.15
C ALA A 761 -6.03 6.95 -25.74
N GLN A 762 -7.03 7.70 -25.27
CA GLN A 762 -7.23 9.10 -25.67
C GLN A 762 -6.03 9.99 -25.26
N GLU A 763 -5.42 9.75 -24.10
CA GLU A 763 -4.23 10.48 -23.64
C GLU A 763 -3.06 10.28 -24.60
N GLY A 764 -2.76 9.02 -24.96
CA GLY A 764 -1.68 8.68 -25.89
C GLY A 764 -1.91 9.20 -27.29
N ASN A 765 -3.15 9.09 -27.79
CA ASN A 765 -3.51 9.57 -29.12
C ASN A 765 -3.37 11.09 -29.21
N ARG A 766 -3.89 11.83 -28.23
CA ARG A 766 -3.79 13.30 -28.19
C ARG A 766 -2.34 13.76 -28.04
N PHE A 767 -1.55 13.08 -27.21
CA PHE A 767 -0.12 13.36 -27.09
C PHE A 767 0.59 13.19 -28.45
N TYR A 768 0.33 12.09 -29.15
CA TYR A 768 0.90 11.82 -30.48
C TYR A 768 0.45 12.85 -31.52
N GLU A 769 -0.83 13.22 -31.54
CA GLU A 769 -1.39 14.24 -32.44
C GLU A 769 -0.67 15.59 -32.28
N PHE A 770 -0.45 16.04 -31.04
CA PHE A 770 0.22 17.32 -30.78
C PHE A 770 1.67 17.30 -31.25
N ILE A 771 2.42 16.24 -30.94
CA ILE A 771 3.84 16.19 -31.30
C ILE A 771 4.06 15.96 -32.80
N LYS A 772 3.15 15.23 -33.47
CA LYS A 772 3.25 14.96 -34.91
C LYS A 772 3.03 16.21 -35.77
N LYS A 773 2.41 17.25 -35.22
CA LYS A 773 2.17 18.52 -35.93
C LYS A 773 3.45 19.32 -36.21
N TYR A 774 4.53 19.08 -35.46
CA TYR A 774 5.80 19.81 -35.59
C TYR A 774 7.02 18.87 -35.61
N PRO A 775 7.10 17.93 -36.57
CA PRO A 775 8.07 16.85 -36.55
C PRO A 775 9.53 17.32 -36.69
N GLU A 776 9.76 18.48 -37.30
CA GLU A 776 11.07 19.10 -37.44
C GLU A 776 11.56 19.83 -36.17
N LYS A 777 10.65 20.16 -35.25
CA LYS A 777 10.97 20.90 -34.01
C LYS A 777 10.94 20.04 -32.76
N ILE A 778 10.27 18.88 -32.79
CA ILE A 778 10.10 18.04 -31.61
C ILE A 778 11.12 16.90 -31.59
N GLN A 779 11.74 16.68 -30.43
CA GLN A 779 12.74 15.64 -30.24
C GLN A 779 12.41 14.83 -28.99
N CYS A 780 12.26 13.51 -29.16
CA CYS A 780 11.92 12.59 -28.07
C CYS A 780 13.13 11.77 -27.66
N TYR A 781 13.32 11.58 -26.35
CA TYR A 781 14.42 10.82 -25.78
C TYR A 781 13.93 9.92 -24.65
N LEU A 782 14.44 8.69 -24.56
CA LEU A 782 14.35 7.85 -23.37
C LEU A 782 15.68 7.95 -22.63
N LEU A 783 15.66 8.33 -21.37
CA LEU A 783 16.84 8.49 -20.51
C LEU A 783 16.74 7.48 -19.36
N ASN A 784 17.59 6.45 -19.36
CA ASN A 784 17.60 5.45 -18.31
C ASN A 784 18.52 5.90 -17.16
N THR A 785 17.92 6.34 -16.05
CA THR A 785 18.61 6.75 -14.82
C THR A 785 18.86 5.60 -13.85
N GLY A 786 18.49 4.37 -14.21
CA GLY A 786 18.78 3.17 -13.42
C GLY A 786 20.21 2.70 -13.63
N GLY A 787 20.49 2.14 -14.80
CA GLY A 787 21.79 1.60 -15.18
C GLY A 787 21.69 0.38 -16.09
N VAL A 788 22.79 -0.35 -16.20
CA VAL A 788 22.87 -1.62 -16.97
C VAL A 788 23.65 -2.67 -16.19
N GLY A 789 23.55 -3.92 -16.61
CA GLY A 789 24.41 -5.00 -16.12
C GLY A 789 23.89 -5.74 -14.89
N GLU A 790 22.68 -5.46 -14.39
CA GLU A 790 22.12 -6.25 -13.30
C GLU A 790 21.76 -7.67 -13.75
N ILE A 791 22.13 -8.66 -12.94
CA ILE A 791 21.69 -10.05 -13.10
C ILE A 791 20.99 -10.46 -11.81
N MET A 792 19.70 -10.71 -11.91
CA MET A 792 18.89 -11.29 -10.85
C MET A 792 18.65 -12.76 -11.18
N GLU A 793 19.13 -13.64 -10.32
CA GLU A 793 18.85 -15.07 -10.42
C GLU A 793 17.93 -15.49 -9.28
N ARG A 794 17.32 -16.66 -9.43
CA ARG A 794 16.76 -17.35 -8.28
C ARG A 794 17.84 -18.25 -7.71
N ASP A 795 18.08 -18.17 -6.40
CA ASP A 795 18.92 -19.16 -5.73
C ASP A 795 18.23 -20.54 -5.73
N GLU A 796 18.95 -21.55 -5.25
CA GLU A 796 18.46 -22.92 -5.02
C GLU A 796 17.19 -22.99 -4.15
N HIS A 797 16.86 -21.90 -3.44
CA HIS A 797 15.71 -21.76 -2.56
C HIS A 797 14.59 -20.90 -3.20
N GLY A 798 14.72 -20.52 -4.47
CA GLY A 798 13.74 -19.76 -5.25
C GLY A 798 13.73 -18.26 -5.00
N ASN A 799 14.62 -17.72 -4.15
CA ASN A 799 14.70 -16.30 -3.81
C ASN A 799 15.43 -15.52 -4.89
N LYS A 800 14.93 -14.32 -5.19
CA LYS A 800 15.64 -13.39 -6.09
C LYS A 800 16.93 -12.91 -5.43
N VAL A 801 18.07 -13.31 -5.96
CA VAL A 801 19.40 -12.89 -5.52
C VAL A 801 20.06 -12.08 -6.64
N ILE A 802 20.58 -10.90 -6.29
CA ILE A 802 21.38 -10.08 -7.20
C ILE A 802 22.78 -10.70 -7.29
N ARG A 803 23.05 -11.41 -8.38
CA ARG A 803 24.38 -11.98 -8.68
C ARG A 803 25.36 -10.92 -9.16
N GLN A 804 24.84 -9.96 -9.93
CA GLN A 804 25.61 -8.85 -10.46
C GLN A 804 24.82 -7.57 -10.19
N LYS A 805 25.45 -6.63 -9.47
CA LYS A 805 24.85 -5.33 -9.17
C LYS A 805 24.81 -4.48 -10.44
N VAL A 806 23.74 -3.69 -10.57
CA VAL A 806 23.62 -2.66 -11.62
C VAL A 806 24.80 -1.68 -11.60
N LEU A 807 25.39 -1.42 -12.77
CA LEU A 807 26.22 -0.24 -12.98
C LEU A 807 25.30 0.96 -13.23
N ARG A 808 25.17 1.83 -12.22
CA ARG A 808 24.30 3.00 -12.31
C ARG A 808 24.90 4.10 -13.17
N VAL A 809 24.03 4.86 -13.83
CA VAL A 809 24.40 6.17 -14.38
C VAL A 809 24.32 7.21 -13.27
N GLU A 810 25.38 8.00 -13.12
CA GLU A 810 25.41 9.04 -12.11
C GLU A 810 24.72 10.32 -12.61
N ILE A 811 24.24 11.16 -11.68
CA ILE A 811 23.58 12.44 -12.02
C ILE A 811 24.47 13.32 -12.91
N PRO A 812 25.79 13.50 -12.67
CA PRO A 812 26.66 14.29 -13.54
C PRO A 812 26.80 13.73 -14.96
N GLU A 813 26.73 12.41 -15.12
CA GLU A 813 26.82 11.74 -16.43
C GLU A 813 25.53 11.95 -17.21
N MET A 814 24.37 11.75 -16.58
CA MET A 814 23.08 12.04 -17.20
C MET A 814 22.93 13.54 -17.52
N ALA A 815 23.43 14.42 -16.65
CA ALA A 815 23.49 15.85 -16.93
C ALA A 815 24.38 16.16 -18.15
N SER A 816 25.49 15.44 -18.33
CA SER A 816 26.37 15.56 -19.50
C SER A 816 25.71 15.05 -20.78
N ILE A 817 24.91 13.98 -20.71
CA ILE A 817 24.07 13.52 -21.82
C ILE A 817 23.04 14.59 -22.20
N ILE A 818 22.30 15.13 -21.23
CA ILE A 818 21.32 16.20 -21.49
C ILE A 818 22.00 17.44 -22.10
N ARG A 819 23.17 17.85 -21.58
CA ARG A 819 24.00 18.92 -22.16
C ARG A 819 24.40 18.62 -23.60
N GLY A 820 24.83 17.40 -23.88
CA GLY A 820 25.20 16.96 -25.23
C GLY A 820 24.03 16.96 -26.21
N ILE A 821 22.82 16.59 -25.75
CA ILE A 821 21.59 16.65 -26.54
C ILE A 821 21.32 18.10 -26.97
N VAL A 822 21.31 19.04 -26.03
CA VAL A 822 20.93 20.44 -26.31
C VAL A 822 22.01 21.23 -27.07
N ARG A 823 23.28 20.84 -26.95
CA ARG A 823 24.39 21.40 -27.75
C ARG A 823 24.53 20.73 -29.12
N GLY A 824 23.91 19.57 -29.33
CA GLY A 824 24.04 18.79 -30.55
C GLY A 824 25.44 18.19 -30.74
N THR A 825 26.15 17.89 -29.64
CA THR A 825 27.53 17.34 -29.66
C THR A 825 27.59 15.82 -29.61
N ILE A 826 26.48 15.13 -29.32
CA ILE A 826 26.45 13.67 -29.25
C ILE A 826 26.64 13.06 -30.64
N GLU A 827 27.60 12.15 -30.74
CA GLU A 827 27.72 11.24 -31.88
C GLU A 827 26.77 10.06 -31.65
N TRP A 828 25.79 9.90 -32.53
CA TRP A 828 24.76 8.87 -32.44
C TRP A 828 25.09 7.67 -33.33
N GLU A 829 24.76 6.47 -32.88
CA GLU A 829 24.82 5.26 -33.69
C GLU A 829 23.50 4.47 -33.60
N LYS A 830 23.27 3.58 -34.58
CA LYS A 830 22.07 2.73 -34.58
C LYS A 830 22.21 1.65 -33.52
N GLU A 831 21.18 1.52 -32.71
CA GLU A 831 21.09 0.49 -31.69
C GLU A 831 20.40 -0.76 -32.27
N PRO A 832 21.01 -1.96 -32.13
CA PRO A 832 20.57 -3.15 -32.85
C PRO A 832 19.28 -3.80 -32.33
N HIS A 833 18.86 -3.55 -31.09
CA HIS A 833 17.81 -4.31 -30.43
C HIS A 833 16.44 -3.62 -30.46
N PHE A 834 16.35 -2.32 -30.17
CA PHE A 834 15.13 -1.54 -30.02
C PHE A 834 14.85 -0.61 -31.21
N GLY A 835 15.75 -0.57 -32.21
CA GLY A 835 15.55 0.27 -33.40
C GLY A 835 15.59 1.77 -33.08
N THR A 836 16.41 2.16 -32.10
CA THR A 836 16.63 3.56 -31.70
C THR A 836 18.04 4.02 -32.08
N LEU A 837 18.35 5.30 -31.86
CA LEU A 837 19.73 5.77 -31.88
C LEU A 837 20.26 5.90 -30.45
N VAL A 838 21.46 5.40 -30.18
CA VAL A 838 22.13 5.50 -28.87
C VAL A 838 23.40 6.35 -28.97
N PRO A 839 23.83 6.99 -27.86
CA PRO A 839 25.06 7.77 -27.85
C PRO A 839 26.28 6.87 -27.96
N LYS A 840 27.06 7.05 -29.03
CA LYS A 840 28.39 6.46 -29.19
C LYS A 840 29.43 7.24 -28.38
N LYS A 841 29.34 8.57 -28.39
CA LYS A 841 30.26 9.48 -27.72
C LYS A 841 29.53 10.65 -27.10
N VAL A 842 29.83 10.93 -25.83
CA VAL A 842 29.32 12.07 -25.06
C VAL A 842 30.51 12.73 -24.37
N GLU A 843 30.60 14.04 -24.46
CA GLU A 843 31.66 14.80 -23.81
C GLU A 843 31.59 14.65 -22.28
N GLY A 844 32.69 14.20 -21.67
CA GLY A 844 32.79 14.01 -20.22
C GLY A 844 32.16 12.72 -19.70
N VAL A 845 31.78 11.77 -20.57
CA VAL A 845 31.24 10.46 -20.16
C VAL A 845 31.96 9.35 -20.91
N ASP A 846 32.54 8.39 -20.18
CA ASP A 846 33.05 7.16 -20.78
C ASP A 846 31.90 6.22 -21.14
N MET A 847 31.39 6.32 -22.37
CA MET A 847 30.28 5.50 -22.85
C MET A 847 30.62 4.00 -22.89
N SER A 848 31.91 3.64 -22.98
CA SER A 848 32.33 2.23 -23.08
C SER A 848 31.96 1.44 -21.83
N LYS A 849 31.80 2.10 -20.67
CA LYS A 849 31.43 1.44 -19.41
C LYS A 849 30.02 0.83 -19.45
N PHE A 850 29.15 1.33 -20.34
CA PHE A 850 27.77 0.88 -20.48
C PHE A 850 27.57 -0.14 -21.62
N ASP A 851 28.65 -0.63 -22.24
CA ASP A 851 28.59 -1.67 -23.26
C ASP A 851 28.04 -2.98 -22.65
N LEU A 852 26.90 -3.43 -23.16
CA LEU A 852 26.21 -4.63 -22.68
C LEU A 852 27.07 -5.90 -22.79
N ASN A 853 27.98 -5.97 -23.76
CA ASN A 853 28.87 -7.12 -23.95
C ASN A 853 29.90 -7.28 -22.81
N LYS A 854 30.08 -6.26 -21.97
CA LYS A 854 30.89 -6.34 -20.74
C LYS A 854 30.15 -7.06 -19.60
N PHE A 855 28.83 -7.17 -19.69
CA PHE A 855 27.98 -7.70 -18.62
C PHE A 855 27.25 -9.00 -18.98
N TYR A 856 26.98 -9.20 -20.27
CA TYR A 856 26.09 -10.26 -20.75
C TYR A 856 26.67 -10.95 -21.99
N THR A 857 26.36 -12.24 -22.16
CA THR A 857 26.55 -12.92 -23.46
C THR A 857 25.49 -12.43 -24.47
N LYS A 858 25.73 -12.67 -25.75
CA LYS A 858 24.78 -12.32 -26.81
C LYS A 858 23.40 -12.94 -26.57
N GLU A 859 23.35 -14.20 -26.15
CA GLU A 859 22.13 -14.93 -25.86
C GLU A 859 21.36 -14.32 -24.68
N GLN A 860 22.07 -13.85 -23.65
CA GLN A 860 21.45 -13.17 -22.51
C GLN A 860 20.86 -11.82 -22.92
N ILE A 861 21.58 -11.05 -23.75
CA ILE A 861 21.06 -9.78 -24.28
C ILE A 861 19.79 -10.04 -25.09
N ASP A 862 19.84 -10.98 -26.04
CA ASP A 862 18.71 -11.34 -26.89
C ASP A 862 17.50 -11.81 -26.06
N PHE A 863 17.73 -12.57 -24.98
CA PHE A 863 16.69 -12.98 -24.04
C PHE A 863 16.04 -11.78 -23.33
N TYR A 864 16.82 -10.93 -22.67
CA TYR A 864 16.28 -9.77 -21.94
C TYR A 864 15.56 -8.78 -22.86
N VAL A 865 16.10 -8.55 -24.06
CA VAL A 865 15.48 -7.70 -25.08
C VAL A 865 14.13 -8.30 -25.51
N LYS A 866 14.08 -9.60 -25.79
CA LYS A 866 12.86 -10.28 -26.22
C LYS A 866 11.77 -10.21 -25.16
N GLU A 867 12.09 -10.50 -23.91
CA GLU A 867 11.14 -10.42 -22.80
C GLU A 867 10.63 -8.99 -22.60
N LEU A 868 11.53 -8.00 -22.63
CA LEU A 868 11.13 -6.60 -22.46
C LEU A 868 10.23 -6.11 -23.61
N LYS A 869 10.53 -6.49 -24.86
CA LYS A 869 9.67 -6.18 -26.01
C LYS A 869 8.29 -6.81 -25.88
N LYS A 870 8.24 -8.08 -25.49
CA LYS A 870 6.99 -8.80 -25.26
C LYS A 870 6.14 -8.11 -24.20
N GLU A 871 6.72 -7.77 -23.04
CA GLU A 871 5.99 -7.05 -21.98
C GLU A 871 5.47 -5.68 -22.44
N ARG A 872 6.25 -4.95 -23.25
CA ARG A 872 5.84 -3.64 -23.79
C ARG A 872 4.66 -3.77 -24.75
N ILE A 873 4.69 -4.78 -25.63
CA ILE A 873 3.59 -5.06 -26.57
C ILE A 873 2.32 -5.46 -25.79
N GLU A 874 2.43 -6.42 -24.87
CA GLU A 874 1.31 -6.88 -24.03
C GLU A 874 0.69 -5.75 -23.21
N TRP A 875 1.50 -4.76 -22.78
CA TRP A 875 0.98 -3.57 -22.10
C TRP A 875 0.18 -2.67 -23.03
N LEU A 876 0.72 -2.35 -24.21
CA LEU A 876 0.06 -1.45 -25.15
C LEU A 876 -1.22 -2.04 -25.75
N GLU A 877 -1.29 -3.36 -25.90
CA GLU A 877 -2.48 -4.07 -26.40
C GLU A 877 -3.67 -4.02 -25.43
N LYS A 878 -3.48 -3.60 -24.18
CA LYS A 878 -4.57 -3.39 -23.20
C LYS A 878 -5.44 -2.16 -23.48
N PHE A 879 -5.01 -1.26 -24.37
CA PHE A 879 -5.67 0.01 -24.63
C PHE A 879 -6.43 -0.03 -25.97
N PRO A 880 -7.70 -0.47 -25.99
CA PRO A 880 -8.50 -0.45 -27.20
C PRO A 880 -8.66 0.99 -27.71
N GLY A 881 -8.48 1.20 -29.02
CA GLY A 881 -8.54 2.53 -29.62
C GLY A 881 -7.21 3.32 -29.60
N LEU A 882 -6.13 2.75 -29.07
CA LEU A 882 -4.80 3.35 -29.22
C LEU A 882 -4.38 3.34 -30.69
N ASN A 883 -3.78 4.45 -31.15
CA ASN A 883 -3.34 4.60 -32.53
C ASN A 883 -2.37 3.47 -32.93
N PRO A 884 -2.64 2.71 -34.01
CA PRO A 884 -1.81 1.57 -34.40
C PRO A 884 -0.34 1.89 -34.65
N GLU A 885 -0.01 3.12 -35.07
CA GLU A 885 1.38 3.55 -35.29
C GLU A 885 2.20 3.56 -33.99
N ILE A 886 1.55 3.83 -32.85
CA ILE A 886 2.19 3.77 -31.52
C ILE A 886 2.57 2.32 -31.18
N LEU A 887 1.68 1.37 -31.48
CA LEU A 887 1.93 -0.06 -31.24
C LEU A 887 3.01 -0.62 -32.19
N LYS A 888 2.95 -0.28 -33.48
CA LYS A 888 3.93 -0.70 -34.49
C LYS A 888 5.36 -0.24 -34.16
N ALA A 889 5.50 0.96 -33.60
CA ALA A 889 6.80 1.49 -33.19
C ALA A 889 7.54 0.62 -32.15
N VAL A 890 6.81 -0.18 -31.36
CA VAL A 890 7.40 -1.15 -30.42
C VAL A 890 7.64 -2.52 -31.08
N LYS A 891 6.79 -2.91 -32.03
CA LYS A 891 6.94 -4.15 -32.82
C LYS A 891 8.14 -4.09 -33.77
N GLY A 892 8.55 -2.89 -34.17
CA GLY A 892 9.64 -2.67 -35.13
C GLY A 892 9.20 -2.89 -36.58
N GLU A 893 7.92 -2.65 -36.84
CA GLU A 893 7.24 -2.75 -38.15
C GLU A 893 7.19 -1.42 -38.89
#